data_AF-A0A8J4V1Q9-F1
#
_entry.id   AF-A0A8J4V1Q9-F1
#
_cell.length_a   1.000
_cell.length_b   1.000
_cell.length_c   1.000
_cell.angle_alpha   90.00
_cell.angle_beta   90.00
_cell.angle_gamma   90.00
#
_symmetry.space_group_name_H-M   'P 1'
#
loop_
_entity.id
_entity.type
_entity.pdbx_description
1 polymer ?
#
loop_
_entity_poly.entity_id
_entity_poly.type
_entity_poly.pdbx_seq_one_letter_code
_entity_poly.pdbx_strand_id
1 'polypeptide(L)'
;NKIHFIKVDISHFDLFIAGIKNLNSDIPPISSVFHLAAVYDDVPMSQVTLDNINNVHNPKAYGALNLHRMSITLGWRLKNFILFSSITGLTGYNDQCAYNSANCILDSLAHFRKCSGLPAFVFNLGPMKGEGKVSSNKAIKSLFKNRGLPSLSLKKLFGALESVINNKDIPSQLMVSPINFNDYLLNFASMRVKMSHLYTPSFGQMNLSNANDSTSNSSSGFTLESLNKIVFAKVSELLSISESKIQPDHKLKEYGLDSLLTVQLKSWIDKEFEKNLFSHIQLASITVNSLVEKVLSKNGNGVVKLETNNNEESSTTSSPVVKVSQQQHDGKLSEMSPLICPTAVLPSLSPREVNLNPKTPKFISKLNMNFLDPQSGVSVVAGNSTPRGMSSSTTTRASTPRFSASPRTPSSGGAASSSMHSPLSSLVPMSTPFVNKNPYILGIGTAVPDKALSQEKLSESISKDFSDAPEIQERVRKIFGQSQINTRHLVRDYTEPENSIKHRSKETITEVNDVFKKYAPTLSKRACKKAIKDWGGDVQEITHVMSVSSTGIVVPDINFKLIEELGLDKDVERISLNFMGCLAGLSSLRVAAAVASQSPKHRILVVCTELCSIHFSTTEGTDQIVASSIFADGSAAYIVGVQPTINEKPLFEVLSSINRSVPKTEPAMTWDLTTQGWDLGLDASIPHVIGSGVDQFVKDLMAKAKHQTSNVSAKECEFLLHTGGKSIILNIENALGLDNKQTRYTWDIYKSYGNMSSASVIFVMDHARKQHDLPPYSVSLAFGPGLAFEGCILKNIV
;
A
#
# COMPACT_ATOMS: atom_id res chain seq x y z
N ASN A 1 35.34 -34.97 -7.14
CA ASN A 1 35.02 -33.77 -6.34
C ASN A 1 35.40 -34.00 -4.88
N LYS A 2 36.22 -33.13 -4.28
CA LYS A 2 36.40 -33.11 -2.83
C LYS A 2 35.19 -32.41 -2.20
N ILE A 3 34.47 -33.08 -1.30
CA ILE A 3 33.37 -32.49 -0.55
C ILE A 3 33.91 -32.19 0.86
N HIS A 4 33.87 -30.92 1.25
CA HIS A 4 34.28 -30.48 2.57
C HIS A 4 33.03 -30.26 3.42
N PHE A 5 32.92 -30.99 4.53
CA PHE A 5 31.79 -30.87 5.45
C PHE A 5 32.17 -30.00 6.65
N ILE A 6 31.28 -29.06 7.01
CA ILE A 6 31.39 -28.23 8.21
C ILE A 6 30.03 -28.26 8.89
N LYS A 7 30.02 -28.54 10.19
CA LYS A 7 28.83 -28.36 11.03
C LYS A 7 28.92 -26.99 11.71
N VAL A 8 28.04 -26.07 11.32
CA VAL A 8 27.95 -24.73 11.92
C VAL A 8 26.51 -24.22 11.85
N ASP A 9 26.07 -23.49 12.87
CA ASP A 9 24.77 -22.82 12.85
C ASP A 9 24.90 -21.47 12.13
N ILE A 10 24.28 -21.38 10.95
CA ILE A 10 24.30 -20.19 10.09
C ILE A 10 23.35 -19.07 10.58
N SER A 11 22.48 -19.33 11.55
CA SER A 11 21.64 -18.29 12.17
C SER A 11 22.45 -17.37 13.09
N HIS A 12 23.57 -17.87 13.63
CA HIS A 12 24.50 -17.13 14.47
C HIS A 12 25.74 -16.69 13.66
N PHE A 13 25.81 -15.40 13.32
CA PHE A 13 26.84 -14.87 12.40
C PHE A 13 28.28 -15.09 12.90
N ASP A 14 28.53 -14.98 14.20
CA ASP A 14 29.87 -15.14 14.79
C ASP A 14 30.33 -16.60 14.83
N LEU A 15 29.40 -17.54 15.06
CA LEU A 15 29.69 -18.97 14.89
C LEU A 15 29.97 -19.30 13.42
N PHE A 16 29.21 -18.70 12.50
CA PHE A 16 29.38 -18.90 11.07
C PHE A 16 30.73 -18.36 10.56
N ILE A 17 31.17 -17.18 10.99
CA ILE A 17 32.48 -16.64 10.57
C ILE A 17 33.64 -17.45 11.15
N ALA A 18 33.52 -17.96 12.38
CA ALA A 18 34.51 -18.85 12.97
C ALA A 18 34.60 -20.19 12.21
N GLY A 19 33.45 -20.80 11.90
CA GLY A 19 33.38 -22.04 11.12
C GLY A 19 34.00 -21.93 9.73
N ILE A 20 33.79 -20.79 9.04
CA ILE A 20 34.42 -20.52 7.73
C ILE A 20 35.93 -20.23 7.86
N LYS A 21 36.37 -19.51 8.90
CA LYS A 21 37.80 -19.24 9.14
C LYS A 21 38.61 -20.49 9.50
N ASN A 22 37.97 -21.50 10.08
CA ASN A 22 38.58 -22.79 10.41
C ASN A 22 38.70 -23.74 9.21
N LEU A 23 38.31 -23.31 8.01
CA LEU A 23 38.59 -24.05 6.77
C LEU A 23 40.09 -24.00 6.43
N ASN A 24 40.62 -25.13 5.96
CA ASN A 24 41.98 -25.20 5.45
C ASN A 24 42.20 -24.18 4.30
N SER A 25 43.35 -23.49 4.32
CA SER A 25 43.82 -22.55 3.29
C SER A 25 43.88 -23.14 1.87
N ASP A 26 43.93 -24.46 1.74
CA ASP A 26 43.93 -25.17 0.45
C ASP A 26 42.57 -25.14 -0.27
N ILE A 27 41.50 -24.65 0.36
CA ILE A 27 40.16 -24.61 -0.25
C ILE A 27 40.03 -23.38 -1.17
N PRO A 28 39.68 -23.57 -2.46
CA PRO A 28 39.54 -22.45 -3.39
C PRO A 28 38.39 -21.50 -2.99
N PRO A 29 38.47 -20.20 -3.34
CA PRO A 29 37.45 -19.22 -2.98
C PRO A 29 36.02 -19.62 -3.38
N ILE A 30 35.07 -19.40 -2.48
CA ILE A 30 33.66 -19.71 -2.68
C ILE A 30 33.12 -18.88 -3.85
N SER A 31 32.69 -19.57 -4.92
CA SER A 31 32.23 -18.97 -6.17
C SER A 31 30.73 -19.12 -6.40
N SER A 32 30.00 -19.85 -5.56
CA SER A 32 28.54 -19.96 -5.58
C SER A 32 27.99 -20.35 -4.23
N VAL A 33 26.79 -19.86 -3.88
CA VAL A 33 26.06 -20.21 -2.66
C VAL A 33 24.70 -20.78 -3.05
N PHE A 34 24.31 -21.89 -2.42
CA PHE A 34 22.99 -22.51 -2.54
C PHE A 34 22.39 -22.65 -1.14
N HIS A 35 21.29 -21.94 -0.87
CA HIS A 35 20.64 -21.95 0.44
C HIS A 35 19.41 -22.87 0.43
N LEU A 36 19.64 -24.11 0.87
CA LEU A 36 18.69 -25.22 0.82
C LEU A 36 17.88 -25.41 2.13
N ALA A 37 18.05 -24.53 3.11
CA ALA A 37 17.44 -24.71 4.43
C ALA A 37 15.90 -24.64 4.37
N ALA A 38 15.25 -25.65 4.96
CA ALA A 38 13.81 -25.69 5.17
C ALA A 38 13.51 -26.37 6.52
N VAL A 39 12.79 -25.65 7.38
CA VAL A 39 12.15 -26.19 8.58
C VAL A 39 10.66 -25.88 8.45
N TYR A 40 9.82 -26.84 8.81
CA TYR A 40 8.37 -26.72 8.75
C TYR A 40 7.85 -26.85 10.18
N ASP A 41 7.17 -25.81 10.64
CA ASP A 41 6.51 -25.75 11.94
C ASP A 41 5.09 -25.27 11.66
N ASP A 42 4.26 -26.25 11.27
CA ASP A 42 2.94 -25.99 10.71
C ASP A 42 1.93 -25.88 11.85
N VAL A 43 1.46 -24.66 12.15
CA VAL A 43 0.46 -24.37 13.20
C VAL A 43 -0.61 -23.40 12.68
N PRO A 44 -1.88 -23.53 13.09
CA PRO A 44 -2.93 -22.57 12.74
C PRO A 44 -2.55 -21.14 13.15
N MET A 45 -2.99 -20.14 12.38
CA MET A 45 -2.64 -18.73 12.62
C MET A 45 -2.92 -18.25 14.07
N SER A 46 -3.95 -18.77 14.73
CA SER A 46 -4.29 -18.46 16.13
C SER A 46 -3.36 -19.08 17.19
N GLN A 47 -2.45 -19.97 16.78
CA GLN A 47 -1.51 -20.71 17.63
C GLN A 47 -0.04 -20.38 17.32
N VAL A 48 0.23 -19.44 16.41
CA VAL A 48 1.59 -19.04 16.04
C VAL A 48 2.27 -18.33 17.22
N THR A 49 3.33 -18.94 17.75
CA THR A 49 4.20 -18.33 18.77
C THR A 49 5.48 -17.76 18.16
N LEU A 50 6.20 -16.94 18.94
CA LEU A 50 7.55 -16.49 18.59
C LEU A 50 8.53 -17.67 18.41
N ASP A 51 8.36 -18.76 19.16
CA ASP A 51 9.23 -19.94 19.03
C ASP A 51 8.99 -20.67 17.71
N ASN A 52 7.75 -20.78 17.25
CA ASN A 52 7.45 -21.33 15.92
C ASN A 52 8.05 -20.45 14.80
N ILE A 53 7.98 -19.13 14.96
CA ILE A 53 8.61 -18.18 14.02
C ILE A 53 10.13 -18.37 14.03
N ASN A 54 10.77 -18.35 15.21
CA ASN A 54 12.23 -18.47 15.35
C ASN A 54 12.76 -19.81 14.83
N ASN A 55 12.08 -20.92 15.14
CA ASN A 55 12.42 -22.28 14.66
C ASN A 55 12.54 -22.35 13.13
N VAL A 56 11.65 -21.66 12.41
CA VAL A 56 11.64 -21.60 10.94
C VAL A 56 12.56 -20.50 10.39
N HIS A 57 12.54 -19.31 11.00
CA HIS A 57 13.28 -18.13 10.54
C HIS A 57 14.78 -18.25 10.76
N ASN A 58 15.25 -18.83 11.87
CA ASN A 58 16.67 -18.95 12.19
C ASN A 58 17.47 -19.67 11.08
N PRO A 59 17.16 -20.94 10.71
CA PRO A 59 17.89 -21.61 9.64
C PRO A 59 17.56 -21.06 8.26
N LYS A 60 16.33 -20.58 8.02
CA LYS A 60 15.88 -20.16 6.69
C LYS A 60 16.16 -18.68 6.41
N ALA A 61 15.46 -17.76 7.08
CA ALA A 61 15.57 -16.32 6.84
C ALA A 61 16.89 -15.72 7.35
N TYR A 62 17.20 -15.87 8.65
CA TYR A 62 18.44 -15.36 9.24
C TYR A 62 19.68 -16.03 8.64
N GLY A 63 19.63 -17.35 8.39
CA GLY A 63 20.68 -18.07 7.64
C GLY A 63 20.96 -17.46 6.26
N ALA A 64 19.92 -17.12 5.48
CA ALA A 64 20.09 -16.47 4.18
C ALA A 64 20.68 -15.05 4.29
N LEU A 65 20.21 -14.26 5.26
CA LEU A 65 20.72 -12.92 5.53
C LEU A 65 22.18 -12.95 5.99
N ASN A 66 22.56 -13.91 6.83
CA ASN A 66 23.94 -14.10 7.27
C ASN A 66 24.84 -14.61 6.14
N LEU A 67 24.37 -15.49 5.24
CA LEU A 67 25.08 -15.84 4.01
C LEU A 67 25.33 -14.62 3.11
N HIS A 68 24.36 -13.71 3.00
CA HIS A 68 24.55 -12.45 2.29
C HIS A 68 25.60 -11.55 2.98
N ARG A 69 25.47 -11.32 4.29
CA ARG A 69 26.44 -10.54 5.09
C ARG A 69 27.85 -11.13 5.01
N MET A 70 27.98 -12.45 5.05
CA MET A 70 29.26 -13.17 4.93
C MET A 70 29.89 -12.95 3.56
N SER A 71 29.10 -13.06 2.48
CA SER A 71 29.57 -12.85 1.11
C SER A 71 30.15 -11.45 0.89
N ILE A 72 29.61 -10.43 1.57
CA ILE A 72 30.15 -9.06 1.55
C ILE A 72 31.38 -8.95 2.45
N THR A 73 31.28 -9.43 3.70
CA THR A 73 32.33 -9.30 4.74
C THR A 73 33.65 -9.96 4.32
N LEU A 74 33.58 -11.09 3.63
CA LEU A 74 34.75 -11.82 3.12
C LEU A 74 35.03 -11.56 1.62
N GLY A 75 34.34 -10.61 0.99
CA GLY A 75 34.58 -10.21 -0.40
C GLY A 75 34.41 -11.32 -1.45
N TRP A 76 33.48 -12.26 -1.24
CA TRP A 76 33.27 -13.39 -2.12
C TRP A 76 32.80 -12.95 -3.52
N ARG A 77 33.60 -13.27 -4.55
CA ARG A 77 33.26 -13.07 -5.97
C ARG A 77 32.31 -14.18 -6.45
N LEU A 78 31.10 -14.17 -5.91
CA LEU A 78 30.07 -15.14 -6.27
C LEU A 78 29.65 -14.97 -7.74
N LYS A 79 29.42 -16.10 -8.41
CA LYS A 79 28.73 -16.21 -9.70
C LYS A 79 27.23 -16.41 -9.47
N ASN A 80 26.87 -17.24 -8.49
CA ASN A 80 25.48 -17.57 -8.14
C ASN A 80 25.23 -17.41 -6.63
N PHE A 81 24.02 -16.97 -6.28
CA PHE A 81 23.50 -16.99 -4.91
C PHE A 81 22.04 -17.44 -5.00
N ILE A 82 21.81 -18.74 -4.88
CA ILE A 82 20.54 -19.38 -5.19
C ILE A 82 19.80 -19.70 -3.89
N LEU A 83 18.62 -19.11 -3.72
CA LEU A 83 17.74 -19.28 -2.58
C LEU A 83 16.59 -20.23 -2.95
N PHE A 84 16.33 -21.23 -2.11
CA PHE A 84 15.17 -22.12 -2.29
C PHE A 84 14.02 -21.68 -1.40
N SER A 85 13.05 -21.03 -2.02
CA SER A 85 11.81 -20.53 -1.43
C SER A 85 10.65 -21.49 -1.74
N SER A 86 9.42 -21.09 -1.45
CA SER A 86 8.21 -21.87 -1.75
C SER A 86 7.15 -21.03 -2.45
N ILE A 87 6.29 -21.68 -3.23
CA ILE A 87 5.07 -21.09 -3.78
C ILE A 87 4.16 -20.52 -2.67
N THR A 88 4.19 -21.09 -1.46
CA THR A 88 3.41 -20.57 -0.32
C THR A 88 3.90 -19.21 0.20
N GLY A 89 5.13 -18.79 -0.15
CA GLY A 89 5.59 -17.40 0.05
C GLY A 89 4.86 -16.40 -0.85
N LEU A 90 4.40 -16.83 -2.03
CA LEU A 90 3.64 -16.01 -2.97
C LEU A 90 2.13 -16.02 -2.68
N THR A 91 1.59 -17.18 -2.29
CA THR A 91 0.13 -17.39 -2.23
C THR A 91 -0.43 -17.56 -0.82
N GLY A 92 0.44 -17.72 0.18
CA GLY A 92 0.06 -18.10 1.53
C GLY A 92 -0.41 -19.55 1.65
N TYR A 93 -0.46 -20.00 2.90
CA TYR A 93 -1.10 -21.23 3.37
C TYR A 93 -1.37 -21.07 4.88
N ASN A 94 -2.60 -21.28 5.33
CA ASN A 94 -3.08 -20.79 6.64
C ASN A 94 -2.31 -21.35 7.84
N ASP A 95 -1.86 -22.60 7.77
CA ASP A 95 -1.14 -23.27 8.86
C ASP A 95 0.38 -23.11 8.75
N GLN A 96 0.86 -22.23 7.86
CA GLN A 96 2.29 -22.08 7.55
C GLN A 96 2.79 -20.63 7.70
N CYS A 97 2.19 -19.84 8.58
CA CYS A 97 2.54 -18.42 8.77
C CYS A 97 4.05 -18.17 8.95
N ALA A 98 4.73 -18.98 9.79
CA ALA A 98 6.18 -18.89 10.00
C ALA A 98 6.99 -19.23 8.74
N TYR A 99 6.57 -20.26 8.00
CA TYR A 99 7.24 -20.69 6.76
C TYR A 99 7.00 -19.71 5.60
N ASN A 100 5.77 -19.23 5.42
CA ASN A 100 5.42 -18.26 4.37
C ASN A 100 6.21 -16.96 4.57
N SER A 101 6.23 -16.42 5.79
CA SER A 101 6.98 -15.20 6.12
C SER A 101 8.50 -15.36 5.93
N ALA A 102 9.08 -16.52 6.29
CA ALA A 102 10.49 -16.80 6.00
C ALA A 102 10.78 -16.86 4.49
N ASN A 103 9.87 -17.44 3.69
CA ASN A 103 9.97 -17.45 2.23
C ASN A 103 9.87 -16.04 1.63
N CYS A 104 8.97 -15.18 2.13
CA CYS A 104 8.90 -13.77 1.69
C CYS A 104 10.22 -13.00 1.93
N ILE A 105 10.96 -13.32 2.99
CA ILE A 105 12.28 -12.73 3.26
C ILE A 105 13.32 -13.23 2.25
N LEU A 106 13.31 -14.51 1.90
CA LEU A 106 14.18 -15.07 0.85
C LEU A 106 13.89 -14.42 -0.51
N ASP A 107 12.61 -14.27 -0.85
CA ASP A 107 12.16 -13.65 -2.09
C ASP A 107 12.65 -12.19 -2.19
N SER A 108 12.43 -11.43 -1.11
CA SER A 108 12.90 -10.04 -0.99
C SER A 108 14.42 -9.91 -1.01
N LEU A 109 15.16 -10.86 -0.42
CA LEU A 109 16.62 -10.86 -0.38
C LEU A 109 17.22 -11.09 -1.78
N ALA A 110 16.61 -11.91 -2.63
CA ALA A 110 17.07 -12.09 -4.01
C ALA A 110 16.93 -10.79 -4.82
N HIS A 111 15.79 -10.12 -4.72
CA HIS A 111 15.59 -8.80 -5.34
C HIS A 111 16.56 -7.76 -4.81
N PHE A 112 16.71 -7.65 -3.48
CA PHE A 112 17.65 -6.73 -2.84
C PHE A 112 19.08 -6.92 -3.35
N ARG A 113 19.55 -8.18 -3.46
CA ARG A 113 20.87 -8.52 -4.01
C ARG A 113 20.99 -8.11 -5.48
N LYS A 114 20.02 -8.47 -6.33
CA LYS A 114 20.02 -8.13 -7.77
C LYS A 114 20.04 -6.61 -7.99
N CYS A 115 19.22 -5.84 -7.25
CA CYS A 115 19.23 -4.38 -7.27
C CYS A 115 20.55 -3.78 -6.76
N SER A 116 21.27 -4.48 -5.87
CA SER A 116 22.61 -4.10 -5.40
C SER A 116 23.74 -4.52 -6.35
N GLY A 117 23.44 -4.98 -7.57
CA GLY A 117 24.42 -5.47 -8.54
C GLY A 117 25.06 -6.81 -8.18
N LEU A 118 24.55 -7.51 -7.15
CA LEU A 118 25.04 -8.82 -6.73
C LEU A 118 24.21 -9.92 -7.39
N PRO A 119 24.80 -11.07 -7.75
CA PRO A 119 24.00 -12.19 -8.24
C PRO A 119 23.09 -12.69 -7.12
N ALA A 120 21.83 -12.95 -7.48
CA ALA A 120 20.89 -13.75 -6.73
C ALA A 120 19.77 -14.27 -7.63
N PHE A 121 19.31 -15.49 -7.32
CA PHE A 121 18.08 -16.06 -7.85
C PHE A 121 17.31 -16.73 -6.71
N VAL A 122 15.99 -16.68 -6.74
CA VAL A 122 15.11 -17.37 -5.80
C VAL A 122 14.10 -18.24 -6.54
N PHE A 123 14.00 -19.49 -6.10
CA PHE A 123 13.12 -20.50 -6.67
C PHE A 123 11.95 -20.74 -5.72
N ASN A 124 10.76 -20.24 -6.04
CA ASN A 124 9.53 -20.55 -5.32
C ASN A 124 9.08 -21.96 -5.73
N LEU A 125 9.51 -22.98 -4.97
CA LEU A 125 9.21 -24.37 -5.28
C LEU A 125 7.77 -24.75 -4.92
N GLY A 126 7.15 -25.50 -5.82
CA GLY A 126 5.95 -26.30 -5.51
C GLY A 126 6.29 -27.64 -4.83
N PRO A 127 5.27 -28.50 -4.61
CA PRO A 127 5.44 -29.76 -3.88
C PRO A 127 6.42 -30.71 -4.59
N MET A 128 7.42 -31.26 -3.90
CA MET A 128 8.43 -32.13 -4.52
C MET A 128 7.99 -33.61 -4.63
N LYS A 129 8.43 -34.29 -5.69
CA LYS A 129 8.22 -35.72 -5.94
C LYS A 129 9.40 -36.54 -5.42
N GLY A 130 9.11 -37.49 -4.53
CA GLY A 130 10.06 -38.52 -4.08
C GLY A 130 10.59 -38.28 -2.67
N GLU A 131 10.86 -37.03 -2.30
CA GLU A 131 11.47 -36.66 -1.01
C GLU A 131 10.68 -35.54 -0.31
N GLY A 132 10.71 -35.52 1.03
CA GLY A 132 10.02 -34.55 1.88
C GLY A 132 8.62 -34.98 2.36
N LYS A 133 8.00 -34.16 3.21
CA LYS A 133 6.72 -34.40 3.92
C LYS A 133 5.52 -34.76 2.99
N VAL A 134 5.64 -34.46 1.69
CA VAL A 134 4.63 -34.71 0.64
C VAL A 134 4.79 -36.09 -0.03
N SER A 135 5.99 -36.69 -0.04
CA SER A 135 6.23 -37.93 -0.80
C SER A 135 5.77 -39.21 -0.08
N SER A 136 5.65 -39.16 1.25
CA SER A 136 5.35 -40.32 2.10
C SER A 136 3.88 -40.74 2.15
N ASN A 137 2.94 -39.89 1.72
CA ASN A 137 1.50 -40.17 1.85
C ASN A 137 0.75 -39.99 0.51
N LYS A 138 0.12 -41.07 0.04
CA LYS A 138 -0.68 -41.08 -1.21
C LYS A 138 -1.85 -40.08 -1.18
N ALA A 139 -2.46 -39.85 -0.01
CA ALA A 139 -3.55 -38.89 0.14
C ALA A 139 -3.07 -37.45 -0.04
N ILE A 140 -1.95 -37.07 0.61
CA ILE A 140 -1.35 -35.73 0.49
C ILE A 140 -0.98 -35.43 -0.96
N LYS A 141 -0.40 -36.41 -1.67
CA LYS A 141 -0.08 -36.29 -3.10
C LYS A 141 -1.32 -36.09 -3.99
N SER A 142 -2.45 -36.73 -3.66
CA SER A 142 -3.71 -36.52 -4.37
C SER A 142 -4.32 -35.15 -4.07
N LEU A 143 -4.26 -34.70 -2.81
CA LEU A 143 -4.73 -33.39 -2.36
C LEU A 143 -4.00 -32.25 -3.07
N PHE A 144 -2.67 -32.30 -3.18
CA PHE A 144 -1.92 -31.28 -3.93
C PHE A 144 -2.25 -31.30 -5.43
N LYS A 145 -2.43 -32.48 -6.04
CA LYS A 145 -2.87 -32.60 -7.44
C LYS A 145 -4.24 -31.96 -7.67
N ASN A 146 -5.22 -32.26 -6.81
CA ASN A 146 -6.59 -31.74 -6.93
C ASN A 146 -6.69 -30.24 -6.62
N ARG A 147 -5.75 -29.69 -5.86
CA ARG A 147 -5.56 -28.24 -5.66
C ARG A 147 -4.79 -27.56 -6.81
N GLY A 148 -4.51 -28.24 -7.92
CA GLY A 148 -3.78 -27.68 -9.07
C GLY A 148 -2.26 -27.58 -8.90
N LEU A 149 -1.66 -28.20 -7.88
CA LEU A 149 -0.21 -28.24 -7.64
C LEU A 149 0.35 -29.68 -7.72
N PRO A 150 0.40 -30.31 -8.90
CA PRO A 150 1.08 -31.60 -9.07
C PRO A 150 2.57 -31.54 -8.66
N SER A 151 3.15 -32.70 -8.33
CA SER A 151 4.50 -32.75 -7.78
C SER A 151 5.61 -32.46 -8.81
N LEU A 152 6.52 -31.53 -8.49
CA LEU A 152 7.75 -31.23 -9.24
C LEU A 152 8.77 -32.38 -9.10
N SER A 153 9.43 -32.78 -10.18
CA SER A 153 10.52 -33.76 -10.14
C SER A 153 11.90 -33.09 -10.08
N LEU A 154 12.88 -33.75 -9.44
CA LEU A 154 14.27 -33.29 -9.42
C LEU A 154 14.83 -33.02 -10.83
N LYS A 155 14.49 -33.85 -11.83
CA LYS A 155 14.87 -33.62 -13.23
C LYS A 155 14.40 -32.25 -13.77
N LYS A 156 13.15 -31.85 -13.45
CA LYS A 156 12.62 -30.53 -13.84
C LYS A 156 13.26 -29.40 -13.04
N LEU A 157 13.55 -29.61 -11.75
CA LEU A 157 14.26 -28.64 -10.93
C LEU A 157 15.68 -28.38 -11.43
N PHE A 158 16.43 -29.43 -11.77
CA PHE A 158 17.78 -29.28 -12.31
C PHE A 158 17.80 -28.61 -13.70
N GLY A 159 16.86 -28.94 -14.59
CA GLY A 159 16.73 -28.24 -15.87
C GLY A 159 16.37 -26.74 -15.71
N ALA A 160 15.57 -26.39 -14.70
CA ALA A 160 15.30 -25.00 -14.35
C ALA A 160 16.56 -24.30 -13.79
N LEU A 161 17.30 -24.95 -12.89
CA LEU A 161 18.58 -24.43 -12.37
C LEU A 161 19.61 -24.21 -13.48
N GLU A 162 19.74 -25.15 -14.42
CA GLU A 162 20.62 -25.05 -15.59
C GLU A 162 20.23 -23.88 -16.49
N SER A 163 18.93 -23.72 -16.77
CA SER A 163 18.41 -22.60 -17.56
C SER A 163 18.75 -21.23 -16.93
N VAL A 164 18.71 -21.15 -15.60
CA VAL A 164 18.95 -19.92 -14.82
C VAL A 164 20.43 -19.62 -14.64
N ILE A 165 21.26 -20.62 -14.38
CA ILE A 165 22.70 -20.45 -14.22
C ILE A 165 23.36 -20.02 -15.55
N ASN A 166 22.82 -20.47 -16.68
CA ASN A 166 23.36 -20.20 -18.01
C ASN A 166 22.81 -18.92 -18.67
N ASN A 167 21.78 -18.27 -18.13
CA ASN A 167 21.12 -17.12 -18.77
C ASN A 167 20.98 -15.92 -17.82
N LYS A 168 21.57 -14.78 -18.21
CA LYS A 168 21.69 -13.58 -17.37
C LYS A 168 20.44 -12.70 -17.34
N ASP A 169 19.59 -12.83 -18.35
CA ASP A 169 18.44 -11.96 -18.60
C ASP A 169 17.13 -12.50 -17.98
N ILE A 170 17.22 -13.63 -17.26
CA ILE A 170 16.10 -14.22 -16.53
C ILE A 170 15.84 -13.42 -15.23
N PRO A 171 14.56 -13.22 -14.83
CA PRO A 171 14.20 -12.59 -13.56
C PRO A 171 14.86 -13.24 -12.34
N SER A 172 15.12 -12.43 -11.32
CA SER A 172 15.68 -12.86 -10.03
C SER A 172 14.77 -13.82 -9.25
N GLN A 173 13.47 -13.86 -9.54
CA GLN A 173 12.49 -14.70 -8.85
C GLN A 173 11.69 -15.54 -9.83
N LEU A 174 11.60 -16.84 -9.56
CA LEU A 174 11.00 -17.83 -10.44
C LEU A 174 10.13 -18.82 -9.68
N MET A 175 8.87 -18.93 -10.08
CA MET A 175 7.98 -19.99 -9.61
C MET A 175 8.27 -21.28 -10.39
N VAL A 176 8.78 -22.30 -9.70
CA VAL A 176 9.12 -23.58 -10.31
C VAL A 176 8.24 -24.66 -9.70
N SER A 177 7.14 -24.94 -10.40
CA SER A 177 6.17 -25.99 -10.09
C SER A 177 5.41 -26.33 -11.37
N PRO A 178 5.04 -27.60 -11.63
CA PRO A 178 3.96 -27.86 -12.57
C PRO A 178 2.64 -27.45 -11.90
N ILE A 179 1.85 -26.60 -12.57
CA ILE A 179 0.62 -26.01 -12.04
C ILE A 179 -0.51 -26.21 -13.04
N ASN A 180 -1.70 -26.59 -12.57
CA ASN A 180 -2.95 -26.39 -13.31
C ASN A 180 -3.60 -25.10 -12.81
N PHE A 181 -3.50 -24.02 -13.58
CA PHE A 181 -3.99 -22.71 -13.18
C PHE A 181 -5.50 -22.67 -12.95
N ASN A 182 -6.29 -23.52 -13.63
CA ASN A 182 -7.74 -23.57 -13.43
C ASN A 182 -8.07 -24.07 -12.01
N ASP A 183 -7.62 -25.29 -11.69
CA ASP A 183 -7.82 -25.90 -10.37
C ASP A 183 -7.21 -25.01 -9.27
N TYR A 184 -6.03 -24.43 -9.52
CA TYR A 184 -5.34 -23.58 -8.55
C TYR A 184 -6.11 -22.29 -8.26
N LEU A 185 -6.55 -21.55 -9.29
CA LEU A 185 -7.31 -20.31 -9.10
C LEU A 185 -8.72 -20.56 -8.56
N LEU A 186 -9.31 -21.75 -8.78
CA LEU A 186 -10.58 -22.14 -8.16
C LEU A 186 -10.40 -22.43 -6.66
N ASN A 187 -9.38 -23.22 -6.28
CA ASN A 187 -9.10 -23.54 -4.88
C ASN A 187 -8.58 -22.33 -4.08
N PHE A 188 -7.95 -21.35 -4.75
CA PHE A 188 -7.42 -20.11 -4.16
C PHE A 188 -8.11 -18.87 -4.76
N ALA A 189 -9.44 -18.87 -4.79
CA ALA A 189 -10.25 -17.82 -5.45
C ALA A 189 -9.92 -16.38 -5.04
N SER A 190 -9.49 -16.14 -3.80
CA SER A 190 -9.04 -14.83 -3.31
C SER A 190 -7.76 -14.31 -4.01
N MET A 191 -6.95 -15.19 -4.60
CA MET A 191 -5.76 -14.85 -5.36
C MET A 191 -6.05 -14.56 -6.85
N ARG A 192 -7.26 -14.84 -7.33
CA ARG A 192 -7.64 -14.68 -8.76
C ARG A 192 -7.41 -13.27 -9.29
N VAL A 193 -7.61 -12.23 -8.46
CA VAL A 193 -7.36 -10.83 -8.84
C VAL A 193 -5.87 -10.55 -9.06
N LYS A 194 -4.98 -11.18 -8.31
CA LYS A 194 -3.51 -10.96 -8.39
C LYS A 194 -2.84 -11.74 -9.51
N MET A 195 -3.42 -12.87 -9.93
CA MET A 195 -2.84 -13.80 -10.90
C MET A 195 -3.69 -13.94 -12.19
N SER A 196 -4.71 -13.10 -12.37
CA SER A 196 -5.60 -13.06 -13.54
C SER A 196 -4.86 -12.90 -14.87
N HIS A 197 -3.75 -12.15 -14.87
CA HIS A 197 -2.90 -11.95 -16.05
C HIS A 197 -2.12 -13.20 -16.49
N LEU A 198 -2.01 -14.22 -15.61
CA LEU A 198 -1.41 -15.53 -15.93
C LEU A 198 -2.45 -16.53 -16.46
N TYR A 199 -3.73 -16.14 -16.51
CA TYR A 199 -4.83 -16.94 -17.03
C TYR A 199 -5.15 -16.52 -18.47
N THR A 200 -4.81 -17.38 -19.44
CA THR A 200 -5.30 -17.27 -20.82
C THR A 200 -6.60 -18.06 -20.98
N PRO A 201 -7.71 -17.46 -21.48
CA PRO A 201 -9.01 -18.15 -21.64
C PRO A 201 -9.01 -19.36 -22.60
N SER A 202 -7.94 -19.57 -23.36
CA SER A 202 -7.83 -20.42 -24.56
C SER A 202 -8.04 -21.93 -24.36
N PHE A 203 -8.37 -22.40 -23.16
CA PHE A 203 -8.60 -23.84 -22.87
C PHE A 203 -9.75 -24.08 -21.85
N GLY A 204 -10.65 -23.09 -21.67
CA GLY A 204 -11.68 -23.11 -20.63
C GLY A 204 -13.15 -23.07 -21.08
N GLN A 205 -13.45 -23.08 -22.38
CA GLN A 205 -14.84 -23.08 -22.90
C GLN A 205 -15.47 -24.49 -22.94
N MET A 206 -15.42 -25.21 -21.81
CA MET A 206 -16.33 -26.32 -21.53
C MET A 206 -16.71 -26.29 -20.04
N ASN A 207 -17.99 -26.54 -19.74
CA ASN A 207 -18.59 -26.68 -18.40
C ASN A 207 -19.02 -25.41 -17.63
N LEU A 208 -19.21 -24.26 -18.30
CA LEU A 208 -19.93 -23.10 -17.73
C LEU A 208 -21.27 -22.79 -18.43
N SER A 209 -21.67 -23.59 -19.43
CA SER A 209 -22.84 -23.34 -20.29
C SER A 209 -24.12 -24.11 -19.91
N ASN A 210 -24.09 -24.99 -18.90
CA ASN A 210 -25.22 -25.87 -18.56
C ASN A 210 -25.88 -25.55 -17.20
N ALA A 211 -25.71 -24.35 -16.66
CA ALA A 211 -26.22 -23.97 -15.33
C ALA A 211 -27.29 -22.86 -15.33
N ASN A 212 -27.72 -22.37 -16.50
CA ASN A 212 -28.65 -21.26 -16.66
C ASN A 212 -29.88 -21.60 -17.54
N ASP A 213 -30.42 -22.82 -17.41
CA ASP A 213 -31.76 -23.11 -17.97
C ASP A 213 -32.53 -24.12 -17.11
N SER A 214 -33.27 -23.61 -16.12
CA SER A 214 -34.38 -24.26 -15.37
C SER A 214 -34.87 -23.39 -14.21
N THR A 215 -35.25 -22.13 -14.48
CA THR A 215 -36.23 -21.44 -13.61
C THR A 215 -37.62 -22.02 -13.85
N SER A 216 -37.90 -23.17 -13.23
CA SER A 216 -39.24 -23.73 -13.13
C SER A 216 -39.68 -23.72 -11.67
N ASN A 217 -40.68 -22.89 -11.35
CA ASN A 217 -41.39 -22.96 -10.08
C ASN A 217 -42.03 -24.35 -9.93
N SER A 218 -41.57 -25.13 -8.95
CA SER A 218 -42.29 -26.31 -8.48
C SER A 218 -42.16 -26.44 -6.96
N SER A 219 -43.19 -25.98 -6.25
CA SER A 219 -43.41 -26.32 -4.85
C SER A 219 -43.82 -27.80 -4.76
N SER A 220 -42.83 -28.68 -4.74
CA SER A 220 -42.97 -30.12 -4.54
C SER A 220 -42.07 -30.53 -3.39
N GLY A 221 -42.62 -31.15 -2.34
CA GLY A 221 -41.84 -31.57 -1.17
C GLY A 221 -40.70 -32.54 -1.56
N PHE A 222 -39.52 -32.31 -1.00
CA PHE A 222 -38.37 -33.20 -1.20
C PHE A 222 -38.68 -34.62 -0.71
N THR A 223 -38.39 -35.63 -1.52
CA THR A 223 -38.40 -37.03 -1.07
C THR A 223 -37.14 -37.34 -0.27
N LEU A 224 -37.22 -38.25 0.70
CA LEU A 224 -36.07 -38.67 1.52
C LEU A 224 -34.85 -39.08 0.67
N GLU A 225 -35.09 -39.77 -0.44
CA GLU A 225 -34.03 -40.26 -1.34
C GLU A 225 -33.34 -39.13 -2.13
N SER A 226 -34.11 -38.15 -2.63
CA SER A 226 -33.55 -36.99 -3.32
C SER A 226 -32.78 -36.07 -2.38
N LEU A 227 -33.29 -35.85 -1.16
CA LEU A 227 -32.61 -35.06 -0.13
C LEU A 227 -31.32 -35.73 0.36
N ASN A 228 -31.35 -37.05 0.60
CA ASN A 228 -30.13 -37.82 0.90
C ASN A 228 -29.08 -37.62 -0.19
N LYS A 229 -29.42 -37.83 -1.47
CA LYS A 229 -28.46 -37.68 -2.58
C LYS A 229 -27.82 -36.30 -2.62
N ILE A 230 -28.61 -35.23 -2.47
CA ILE A 230 -28.12 -33.84 -2.48
C ILE A 230 -27.20 -33.56 -1.28
N VAL A 231 -27.58 -34.01 -0.08
CA VAL A 231 -26.79 -33.80 1.13
C VAL A 231 -25.51 -34.63 1.12
N PHE A 232 -25.55 -35.91 0.76
CA PHE A 232 -24.37 -36.78 0.67
C PHE A 232 -23.36 -36.25 -0.34
N ALA A 233 -23.81 -35.84 -1.53
CA ALA A 233 -22.95 -35.20 -2.52
C ALA A 233 -22.26 -33.94 -1.96
N LYS A 234 -23.00 -33.10 -1.22
CA LYS A 234 -22.42 -31.87 -0.65
C LYS A 234 -21.45 -32.14 0.51
N VAL A 235 -21.76 -33.10 1.38
CA VAL A 235 -20.86 -33.51 2.47
C VAL A 235 -19.60 -34.18 1.92
N SER A 236 -19.73 -34.99 0.87
CA SER A 236 -18.63 -35.57 0.07
C SER A 236 -17.74 -34.51 -0.55
N GLU A 237 -18.32 -33.48 -1.16
CA GLU A 237 -17.61 -32.33 -1.72
C GLU A 237 -16.81 -31.57 -0.64
N LEU A 238 -17.50 -31.14 0.44
CA LEU A 238 -16.90 -30.32 1.50
C LEU A 238 -15.80 -31.05 2.29
N LEU A 239 -15.97 -32.33 2.58
CA LEU A 239 -14.97 -33.14 3.29
C LEU A 239 -13.92 -33.76 2.35
N SER A 240 -14.14 -33.69 1.03
CA SER A 240 -13.33 -34.39 0.02
C SER A 240 -13.22 -35.91 0.24
N ILE A 241 -14.29 -36.52 0.76
CA ILE A 241 -14.42 -37.95 1.03
C ILE A 241 -15.48 -38.52 0.08
N SER A 242 -15.13 -39.56 -0.69
CA SER A 242 -16.08 -40.28 -1.56
C SER A 242 -17.35 -40.69 -0.81
N GLU A 243 -18.52 -40.45 -1.40
CA GLU A 243 -19.84 -40.78 -0.84
C GLU A 243 -19.90 -42.21 -0.27
N SER A 244 -19.32 -43.18 -0.99
CA SER A 244 -19.18 -44.59 -0.57
C SER A 244 -18.42 -44.86 0.74
N LYS A 245 -17.81 -43.83 1.35
CA LYS A 245 -17.07 -43.90 2.62
C LYS A 245 -17.73 -43.09 3.74
N ILE A 246 -18.82 -42.38 3.45
CA ILE A 246 -19.57 -41.62 4.44
C ILE A 246 -20.63 -42.54 5.05
N GLN A 247 -20.38 -43.03 6.27
CA GLN A 247 -21.41 -43.72 7.04
C GLN A 247 -22.47 -42.71 7.50
N PRO A 248 -23.78 -42.94 7.23
CA PRO A 248 -24.84 -41.97 7.49
C PRO A 248 -24.96 -41.50 8.95
N ASP A 249 -24.66 -42.40 9.89
CA ASP A 249 -24.85 -42.22 11.33
C ASP A 249 -23.57 -41.84 12.10
N HIS A 250 -22.43 -41.69 11.43
CA HIS A 250 -21.24 -41.09 12.03
C HIS A 250 -21.34 -39.57 12.08
N LYS A 251 -20.70 -38.94 13.08
CA LYS A 251 -20.76 -37.49 13.24
C LYS A 251 -19.83 -36.82 12.24
N LEU A 252 -20.27 -35.74 11.61
CA LEU A 252 -19.49 -35.04 10.58
C LEU A 252 -18.11 -34.56 11.09
N LYS A 253 -18.00 -34.22 12.38
CA LYS A 253 -16.73 -33.86 13.01
C LYS A 253 -15.71 -35.00 13.08
N GLU A 254 -16.16 -36.26 13.14
CA GLU A 254 -15.29 -37.45 13.11
C GLU A 254 -14.66 -37.66 11.73
N TYR A 255 -15.31 -37.14 10.67
CA TYR A 255 -14.75 -37.02 9.32
C TYR A 255 -13.92 -35.74 9.09
N GLY A 256 -13.71 -34.92 10.12
CA GLY A 256 -12.94 -33.68 10.02
C GLY A 256 -13.73 -32.43 9.62
N LEU A 257 -15.06 -32.40 9.81
CA LEU A 257 -15.83 -31.16 9.70
C LEU A 257 -15.39 -30.17 10.79
N ASP A 258 -14.50 -29.25 10.43
CA ASP A 258 -14.00 -28.19 11.30
C ASP A 258 -14.95 -26.97 11.36
N SER A 259 -14.55 -25.92 12.09
CA SER A 259 -15.36 -24.70 12.23
C SER A 259 -15.59 -23.95 10.91
N LEU A 260 -14.69 -24.06 9.92
CA LEU A 260 -14.79 -23.38 8.63
C LEU A 260 -15.69 -24.16 7.67
N LEU A 261 -15.51 -25.48 7.56
CA LEU A 261 -16.40 -26.36 6.81
C LEU A 261 -17.81 -26.37 7.41
N THR A 262 -17.94 -26.23 8.73
CA THR A 262 -19.22 -26.02 9.41
C THR A 262 -19.90 -24.70 8.98
N VAL A 263 -19.15 -23.61 8.79
CA VAL A 263 -19.69 -22.33 8.26
C VAL A 263 -20.12 -22.49 6.80
N GLN A 264 -19.34 -23.19 5.97
CA GLN A 264 -19.70 -23.46 4.57
C GLN A 264 -20.93 -24.36 4.44
N LEU A 265 -21.02 -25.42 5.23
CA LEU A 265 -22.18 -26.30 5.31
C LEU A 265 -23.43 -25.53 5.78
N LYS A 266 -23.32 -24.69 6.82
CA LYS A 266 -24.43 -23.82 7.27
C LYS A 266 -24.86 -22.86 6.16
N SER A 267 -23.91 -22.16 5.53
CA SER A 267 -24.20 -21.18 4.48
C SER A 267 -24.85 -21.81 3.25
N TRP A 268 -24.58 -23.09 2.98
CA TRP A 268 -25.24 -23.85 1.93
C TRP A 268 -26.66 -24.26 2.37
N ILE A 269 -26.84 -24.80 3.59
CA ILE A 269 -28.18 -25.14 4.13
C ILE A 269 -29.10 -23.92 4.18
N ASP A 270 -28.59 -22.79 4.68
CA ASP A 270 -29.31 -21.51 4.77
C ASP A 270 -29.73 -20.95 3.39
N LYS A 271 -29.11 -21.43 2.30
CA LYS A 271 -29.34 -20.99 0.93
C LYS A 271 -30.27 -21.93 0.16
N GLU A 272 -30.05 -23.23 0.23
CA GLU A 272 -30.83 -24.24 -0.51
C GLU A 272 -32.10 -24.69 0.22
N PHE A 273 -32.19 -24.49 1.54
CA PHE A 273 -33.33 -24.89 2.37
C PHE A 273 -33.91 -23.71 3.16
N GLU A 274 -33.75 -23.68 4.50
CA GLU A 274 -34.28 -22.64 5.38
C GLU A 274 -33.16 -22.00 6.21
N LYS A 275 -33.12 -20.66 6.26
CA LYS A 275 -32.15 -19.91 7.07
C LYS A 275 -32.29 -20.25 8.56
N ASN A 276 -31.16 -20.53 9.20
CA ASN A 276 -31.03 -20.83 10.63
C ASN A 276 -31.68 -22.14 11.10
N LEU A 277 -31.89 -23.10 10.19
CA LEU A 277 -32.34 -24.46 10.54
C LEU A 277 -31.39 -25.18 11.53
N PHE A 278 -30.11 -24.81 11.52
CA PHE A 278 -29.10 -25.27 12.47
C PHE A 278 -28.20 -24.10 12.93
N SER A 279 -27.77 -24.15 14.19
CA SER A 279 -26.65 -23.34 14.69
C SER A 279 -25.29 -23.98 14.32
N HIS A 280 -24.23 -23.19 14.32
CA HIS A 280 -22.86 -23.68 14.10
C HIS A 280 -22.45 -24.78 15.10
N ILE A 281 -22.94 -24.72 16.34
CA ILE A 281 -22.63 -25.71 17.38
C ILE A 281 -23.32 -27.05 17.07
N GLN A 282 -24.57 -27.02 16.59
CA GLN A 282 -25.33 -28.23 16.24
C GLN A 282 -24.75 -28.96 15.03
N LEU A 283 -24.33 -28.23 13.99
CA LEU A 283 -23.72 -28.83 12.79
C LEU A 283 -22.39 -29.53 13.08
N ALA A 284 -21.62 -29.04 14.06
CA ALA A 284 -20.35 -29.64 14.48
C ALA A 284 -20.51 -30.97 15.27
N SER A 285 -21.74 -31.44 15.52
CA SER A 285 -22.01 -32.70 16.23
C SER A 285 -23.08 -33.58 15.58
N ILE A 286 -23.55 -33.23 14.39
CA ILE A 286 -24.64 -33.93 13.70
C ILE A 286 -24.12 -35.08 12.81
N THR A 287 -24.99 -36.04 12.54
CA THR A 287 -24.81 -37.10 11.53
C THR A 287 -25.42 -36.65 10.19
N VAL A 288 -25.17 -37.39 9.10
CA VAL A 288 -25.81 -37.07 7.80
C VAL A 288 -27.31 -37.34 7.86
N ASN A 289 -27.72 -38.47 8.45
CA ASN A 289 -29.13 -38.81 8.63
C ASN A 289 -29.88 -37.73 9.41
N SER A 290 -29.39 -37.31 10.59
CA SER A 290 -30.06 -36.29 11.39
C SER A 290 -30.07 -34.90 10.74
N LEU A 291 -29.16 -34.62 9.80
CA LEU A 291 -29.23 -33.43 8.96
C LEU A 291 -30.41 -33.52 7.99
N VAL A 292 -30.55 -34.64 7.28
CA VAL A 292 -31.60 -34.90 6.29
C VAL A 292 -32.99 -34.97 6.95
N GLU A 293 -33.14 -35.72 8.04
CA GLU A 293 -34.38 -35.85 8.82
C GLU A 293 -34.90 -34.48 9.29
N LYS A 294 -33.99 -33.60 9.74
CA LYS A 294 -34.38 -32.28 10.25
C LYS A 294 -34.72 -31.27 9.15
N VAL A 295 -34.17 -31.43 7.93
CA VAL A 295 -34.63 -30.69 6.74
C VAL A 295 -36.01 -31.19 6.30
N LEU A 296 -36.26 -32.51 6.35
CA LEU A 296 -37.57 -33.10 6.02
C LEU A 296 -38.66 -32.70 7.00
N SER A 297 -38.43 -32.81 8.31
CA SER A 297 -39.45 -32.56 9.35
C SER A 297 -39.97 -31.13 9.37
N LYS A 298 -39.19 -30.18 8.83
CA LYS A 298 -39.57 -28.77 8.69
C LYS A 298 -40.36 -28.47 7.42
N ASN A 299 -40.05 -29.15 6.32
CA ASN A 299 -40.79 -29.03 5.04
C ASN A 299 -42.07 -29.91 5.01
N GLY A 300 -42.13 -30.94 5.86
CA GLY A 300 -43.22 -31.92 5.91
C GLY A 300 -44.30 -31.61 6.95
N ASN A 301 -44.91 -30.42 6.94
CA ASN A 301 -46.12 -30.18 7.74
C ASN A 301 -47.37 -30.71 7.01
N GLY A 302 -47.40 -32.03 6.86
CA GLY A 302 -48.43 -32.82 6.18
C GLY A 302 -48.31 -34.27 6.64
N VAL A 303 -49.12 -34.63 7.65
CA VAL A 303 -49.05 -35.88 8.41
C VAL A 303 -49.14 -37.14 7.53
N VAL A 304 -48.21 -38.09 7.70
CA VAL A 304 -48.53 -39.53 7.72
C VAL A 304 -47.73 -40.22 8.83
N LYS A 305 -48.36 -41.18 9.51
CA LYS A 305 -47.81 -41.97 10.61
C LYS A 305 -46.86 -43.08 10.11
N LEU A 306 -46.06 -43.61 11.03
CA LEU A 306 -45.45 -44.94 10.91
C LEU A 306 -46.52 -46.01 10.63
N GLU A 307 -46.30 -46.86 9.63
CA GLU A 307 -46.77 -48.25 9.64
C GLU A 307 -45.88 -49.13 8.75
N THR A 308 -46.03 -50.44 8.88
CA THR A 308 -44.93 -51.42 8.72
C THR A 308 -45.07 -52.36 7.52
N ASN A 309 -43.91 -52.82 7.03
CA ASN A 309 -43.64 -54.16 6.48
C ASN A 309 -44.14 -54.58 5.07
N ASN A 310 -43.26 -55.38 4.45
CA ASN A 310 -43.48 -56.50 3.53
C ASN A 310 -43.43 -56.30 1.98
N ASN A 311 -42.47 -57.04 1.42
CA ASN A 311 -42.52 -57.92 0.23
C ASN A 311 -42.26 -57.39 -1.20
N GLU A 312 -41.13 -57.89 -1.72
CA GLU A 312 -40.98 -58.71 -2.95
C GLU A 312 -41.33 -58.16 -4.36
N GLU A 313 -40.27 -58.12 -5.17
CA GLU A 313 -40.13 -58.65 -6.54
C GLU A 313 -41.08 -58.27 -7.71
N SER A 314 -40.41 -57.76 -8.77
CA SER A 314 -40.45 -58.27 -10.17
C SER A 314 -41.16 -57.50 -11.30
N SER A 315 -40.52 -57.59 -12.48
CA SER A 315 -41.07 -57.61 -13.85
C SER A 315 -41.43 -56.32 -14.62
N THR A 316 -40.44 -55.82 -15.38
CA THR A 316 -40.39 -55.66 -16.86
C THR A 316 -41.55 -55.09 -17.71
N THR A 317 -41.13 -54.47 -18.84
CA THR A 317 -41.90 -54.08 -20.06
C THR A 317 -42.65 -52.75 -19.99
N SER A 318 -42.82 -51.95 -21.07
CA SER A 318 -42.21 -51.90 -22.42
C SER A 318 -42.38 -50.48 -23.02
N SER A 319 -41.59 -50.11 -24.03
CA SER A 319 -41.74 -48.82 -24.76
C SER A 319 -42.69 -48.94 -25.96
N PRO A 320 -43.27 -47.82 -26.42
CA PRO A 320 -43.37 -47.62 -27.86
C PRO A 320 -42.94 -46.23 -28.37
N VAL A 321 -42.08 -46.31 -29.38
CA VAL A 321 -41.79 -45.39 -30.49
C VAL A 321 -42.96 -44.50 -30.96
N VAL A 322 -42.67 -43.22 -31.24
CA VAL A 322 -43.23 -42.49 -32.40
C VAL A 322 -42.13 -41.66 -33.08
N LYS A 323 -42.11 -41.65 -34.42
CA LYS A 323 -41.15 -40.92 -35.29
C LYS A 323 -41.75 -39.60 -35.82
N VAL A 324 -40.96 -38.52 -35.88
CA VAL A 324 -41.01 -37.39 -36.86
C VAL A 324 -39.63 -36.68 -36.78
N SER A 325 -38.91 -36.25 -37.83
CA SER A 325 -38.75 -36.68 -39.24
C SER A 325 -37.34 -36.21 -39.73
N GLN A 326 -37.02 -36.26 -41.04
CA GLN A 326 -35.78 -35.70 -41.62
C GLN A 326 -36.08 -34.61 -42.66
N GLN A 327 -35.19 -33.61 -42.77
CA GLN A 327 -34.85 -33.01 -44.07
C GLN A 327 -33.33 -32.87 -44.18
N GLN A 328 -32.78 -33.31 -45.31
CA GLN A 328 -31.36 -33.18 -45.67
C GLN A 328 -31.16 -31.94 -46.56
N HIS A 329 -29.94 -31.40 -46.54
CA HIS A 329 -29.36 -30.81 -47.75
C HIS A 329 -27.85 -31.06 -47.78
N ASP A 330 -27.38 -31.74 -48.82
CA ASP A 330 -25.95 -32.04 -49.06
C ASP A 330 -25.22 -30.82 -49.65
N GLY A 331 -23.91 -30.68 -49.37
CA GLY A 331 -23.16 -29.49 -49.79
C GLY A 331 -21.63 -29.46 -49.64
N LYS A 332 -20.92 -30.54 -50.03
CA LYS A 332 -19.47 -30.62 -50.37
C LYS A 332 -18.40 -30.00 -49.43
N LEU A 333 -17.41 -30.83 -49.06
CA LEU A 333 -16.13 -30.37 -48.51
C LEU A 333 -15.31 -29.56 -49.53
N SER A 334 -14.55 -28.59 -49.03
CA SER A 334 -13.39 -28.00 -49.72
C SER A 334 -12.22 -27.86 -48.74
N GLU A 335 -11.01 -28.03 -49.26
CA GLU A 335 -9.77 -28.03 -48.48
C GLU A 335 -9.36 -26.59 -48.09
N MET A 336 -8.89 -26.38 -46.86
CA MET A 336 -8.25 -25.12 -46.45
C MET A 336 -6.76 -25.32 -46.16
N SER A 337 -5.93 -24.59 -46.91
CA SER A 337 -4.48 -24.52 -46.73
C SER A 337 -4.08 -23.78 -45.45
N PRO A 338 -2.89 -24.03 -44.87
CA PRO A 338 -2.44 -23.33 -43.68
C PRO A 338 -2.06 -21.87 -43.98
N LEU A 339 -2.72 -20.93 -43.31
CA LEU A 339 -2.36 -19.50 -43.32
C LEU A 339 -1.13 -19.27 -42.42
N ILE A 340 0.00 -18.95 -43.06
CA ILE A 340 1.24 -18.54 -42.39
C ILE A 340 1.09 -17.09 -41.94
N CYS A 341 1.34 -16.82 -40.66
CA CYS A 341 1.32 -15.47 -40.10
C CYS A 341 2.71 -14.79 -40.22
N PRO A 342 2.83 -13.49 -40.53
CA PRO A 342 4.12 -12.84 -40.74
C PRO A 342 4.94 -12.70 -39.45
N THR A 343 6.26 -12.84 -39.57
CA THR A 343 7.20 -12.65 -38.47
C THR A 343 7.31 -11.17 -38.10
N ALA A 344 6.95 -10.80 -36.86
CA ALA A 344 7.19 -9.45 -36.36
C ALA A 344 8.69 -9.23 -36.14
N VAL A 345 9.27 -8.27 -36.87
CA VAL A 345 10.69 -7.89 -36.77
C VAL A 345 10.91 -7.11 -35.47
N LEU A 346 11.76 -7.64 -34.58
CA LEU A 346 12.26 -6.90 -33.42
C LEU A 346 13.32 -5.88 -33.86
N PRO A 347 13.25 -4.61 -33.44
CA PRO A 347 14.32 -3.65 -33.67
C PRO A 347 15.59 -4.04 -32.90
N SER A 348 16.73 -4.06 -33.57
CA SER A 348 18.03 -4.33 -32.96
C SER A 348 18.54 -3.11 -32.17
N LEU A 349 18.73 -3.29 -30.87
CA LEU A 349 19.46 -2.32 -30.04
C LEU A 349 20.94 -2.66 -30.03
N SER A 350 21.75 -1.75 -30.58
CA SER A 350 23.22 -1.82 -30.53
C SER A 350 23.74 -1.47 -29.13
N PRO A 351 24.87 -2.06 -28.70
CA PRO A 351 25.39 -1.83 -27.35
C PRO A 351 26.03 -0.43 -27.24
N ARG A 352 25.61 0.34 -26.23
CA ARG A 352 26.37 1.50 -25.75
C ARG A 352 26.89 1.23 -24.35
N GLU A 353 28.18 1.51 -24.18
CA GLU A 353 28.95 1.25 -22.97
C GLU A 353 28.45 2.08 -21.79
N VAL A 354 28.27 1.44 -20.62
CA VAL A 354 28.05 2.14 -19.35
C VAL A 354 29.36 2.14 -18.58
N ASN A 355 30.01 3.29 -18.54
CA ASN A 355 31.25 3.49 -17.80
C ASN A 355 30.94 3.61 -16.29
N LEU A 356 31.07 2.49 -15.57
CA LEU A 356 30.76 2.40 -14.14
C LEU A 356 31.94 2.88 -13.28
N ASN A 357 31.79 4.01 -12.59
CA ASN A 357 32.71 4.43 -11.53
C ASN A 357 32.02 4.33 -10.15
N PRO A 358 32.42 3.40 -9.26
CA PRO A 358 31.62 3.05 -8.09
C PRO A 358 32.11 3.73 -6.79
N LYS A 359 31.20 4.39 -6.05
CA LYS A 359 31.35 4.60 -4.60
C LYS A 359 30.04 4.36 -3.85
N THR A 360 30.13 3.49 -2.85
CA THR A 360 29.05 2.89 -2.05
C THR A 360 28.50 3.81 -0.96
N PRO A 361 27.30 3.48 -0.43
CA PRO A 361 27.01 3.73 0.97
C PRO A 361 26.86 2.48 1.86
N LYS A 362 27.49 2.53 3.05
CA LYS A 362 27.32 1.61 4.18
C LYS A 362 26.03 1.99 4.92
N PHE A 363 25.26 1.01 5.39
CA PHE A 363 24.93 0.83 6.82
C PHE A 363 24.06 -0.43 7.00
N ILE A 364 24.63 -1.49 7.57
CA ILE A 364 23.87 -2.51 8.31
C ILE A 364 24.36 -2.47 9.75
N SER A 365 23.68 -1.68 10.58
CA SER A 365 23.76 -1.79 12.04
C SER A 365 22.43 -1.34 12.64
N LYS A 366 22.01 -1.98 13.74
CA LYS A 366 20.75 -1.75 14.48
C LYS A 366 19.51 -2.40 13.86
N LEU A 367 19.47 -3.72 13.94
CA LEU A 367 18.28 -4.43 14.41
C LEU A 367 18.64 -4.98 15.81
N ASN A 368 18.29 -4.24 16.86
CA ASN A 368 18.28 -4.78 18.23
C ASN A 368 16.85 -5.21 18.53
N MET A 369 16.65 -6.51 18.75
CA MET A 369 15.50 -6.96 19.53
C MET A 369 15.93 -6.97 21.00
N ASN A 370 15.17 -6.27 21.85
CA ASN A 370 15.41 -6.28 23.29
C ASN A 370 14.85 -7.57 23.90
N PHE A 371 15.68 -8.29 24.63
CA PHE A 371 15.22 -9.23 25.66
C PHE A 371 15.31 -8.58 27.04
N LEU A 372 14.47 -9.04 27.97
CA LEU A 372 14.21 -8.42 29.26
C LEU A 372 15.39 -8.52 30.24
N ASP A 373 15.59 -7.45 31.01
CA ASP A 373 16.57 -7.33 32.10
C ASP A 373 15.86 -7.53 33.46
N PRO A 374 16.31 -8.47 34.31
CA PRO A 374 15.80 -8.61 35.67
C PRO A 374 16.69 -7.89 36.69
N GLN A 375 16.41 -6.60 36.94
CA GLN A 375 16.87 -5.93 38.17
C GLN A 375 15.70 -5.38 38.99
N SER A 376 15.40 -6.08 40.09
CA SER A 376 14.80 -5.51 41.29
C SER A 376 15.64 -5.98 42.48
N GLY A 377 16.06 -5.06 43.34
CA GLY A 377 16.97 -5.36 44.45
C GLY A 377 16.26 -5.35 45.81
N VAL A 378 16.73 -6.19 46.74
CA VAL A 378 16.51 -6.03 48.19
C VAL A 378 17.76 -6.48 48.98
N SER A 379 18.40 -5.50 49.62
CA SER A 379 19.02 -5.47 50.96
C SER A 379 19.45 -6.74 51.76
N VAL A 380 20.73 -6.69 52.19
CA VAL A 380 21.20 -6.73 53.61
C VAL A 380 21.67 -8.07 54.26
N VAL A 381 22.66 -7.90 55.15
CA VAL A 381 23.41 -8.82 56.05
C VAL A 381 24.52 -9.72 55.47
N ALA A 382 25.76 -9.30 55.70
CA ALA A 382 26.84 -10.17 56.15
C ALA A 382 27.79 -9.36 57.03
N GLY A 383 27.89 -9.68 58.33
CA GLY A 383 28.85 -9.05 59.24
C GLY A 383 30.09 -9.91 59.43
N ASN A 384 31.23 -9.29 59.72
CA ASN A 384 32.09 -9.71 60.84
C ASN A 384 33.19 -8.70 61.18
N SER A 385 33.28 -8.42 62.48
CA SER A 385 34.46 -8.06 63.29
C SER A 385 35.71 -7.41 62.64
N THR A 386 35.92 -6.14 63.00
CA THR A 386 37.23 -5.60 63.42
C THR A 386 37.73 -6.33 64.71
N PRO A 387 38.99 -6.17 65.23
CA PRO A 387 39.93 -5.05 65.02
C PRO A 387 41.45 -5.33 65.02
N ARG A 388 42.24 -4.31 64.65
CA ARG A 388 43.46 -3.75 65.32
C ARG A 388 44.47 -3.19 64.30
N GLY A 389 45.17 -2.11 64.64
CA GLY A 389 46.34 -1.66 63.87
C GLY A 389 46.54 -0.14 63.83
N MET A 390 47.13 0.41 64.89
CA MET A 390 47.52 1.81 65.09
C MET A 390 48.36 2.45 63.95
N SER A 391 48.37 3.80 63.95
CA SER A 391 49.51 4.69 63.61
C SER A 391 50.05 4.70 62.15
N SER A 392 50.60 5.78 61.60
CA SER A 392 50.63 7.22 61.95
C SER A 392 51.27 8.01 60.78
N SER A 393 51.06 9.33 60.71
CA SER A 393 52.06 10.40 60.36
C SER A 393 53.22 10.10 59.36
N THR A 394 53.64 10.94 58.40
CA THR A 394 53.61 12.42 58.28
C THR A 394 54.21 12.84 56.91
N THR A 395 54.10 14.13 56.53
CA THR A 395 55.02 15.00 55.72
C THR A 395 56.26 14.42 54.98
N THR A 396 56.79 14.95 53.86
CA THR A 396 56.91 16.37 53.41
C THR A 396 57.44 16.53 51.96
N ARG A 397 56.93 17.55 51.24
CA ARG A 397 57.60 18.60 50.39
C ARG A 397 58.81 18.35 49.44
N ALA A 398 58.77 19.14 48.34
CA ALA A 398 59.88 19.76 47.55
C ALA A 398 60.68 18.85 46.58
N SER A 399 61.22 19.30 45.41
CA SER A 399 61.08 20.56 44.63
C SER A 399 61.58 20.42 43.17
N THR A 400 61.22 21.38 42.32
CA THR A 400 61.62 21.70 40.91
C THR A 400 63.14 21.83 40.65
N PRO A 401 63.69 21.92 39.38
CA PRO A 401 63.12 22.59 38.19
C PRO A 401 63.42 22.03 36.77
N ARG A 402 62.93 22.77 35.75
CA ARG A 402 63.06 22.56 34.28
C ARG A 402 64.40 23.06 33.72
N PHE A 403 64.77 22.61 32.51
CA PHE A 403 65.29 23.48 31.43
C PHE A 403 65.04 22.88 30.03
N SER A 404 65.22 23.69 28.97
CA SER A 404 64.79 23.47 27.58
C SER A 404 65.93 23.65 26.56
N ALA A 405 65.82 23.06 25.36
CA ALA A 405 66.20 23.67 24.06
C ALA A 405 66.07 22.69 22.86
N SER A 406 65.89 23.23 21.65
CA SER A 406 66.04 22.56 20.34
C SER A 406 67.25 23.14 19.60
N PRO A 407 67.76 22.49 18.53
CA PRO A 407 67.96 23.26 17.28
C PRO A 407 67.89 22.50 15.92
N ARG A 408 67.29 23.20 14.94
CA ARG A 408 67.65 23.46 13.51
C ARG A 408 68.24 22.40 12.52
N THR A 409 68.00 22.72 11.25
CA THR A 409 68.31 22.08 9.95
C THR A 409 69.70 22.39 9.37
N PRO A 410 70.12 21.68 8.29
CA PRO A 410 70.70 22.34 7.10
C PRO A 410 70.15 21.81 5.74
N SER A 411 70.63 22.36 4.61
CA SER A 411 70.05 22.20 3.27
C SER A 411 71.08 21.95 2.13
N SER A 412 70.90 20.87 1.34
CA SER A 412 71.46 20.62 -0.03
C SER A 412 71.04 19.22 -0.55
N GLY A 413 70.87 18.92 -1.85
CA GLY A 413 70.77 19.78 -3.04
C GLY A 413 71.32 19.17 -4.36
N GLY A 414 70.48 18.56 -5.22
CA GLY A 414 70.83 18.20 -6.61
C GLY A 414 70.49 16.78 -7.13
N ALA A 415 69.88 16.72 -8.32
CA ALA A 415 69.88 15.64 -9.34
C ALA A 415 69.23 14.24 -9.09
N ALA A 416 68.01 14.10 -9.62
CA ALA A 416 67.48 12.99 -10.45
C ALA A 416 67.83 11.50 -10.19
N SER A 417 66.82 10.72 -9.78
CA SER A 417 66.57 9.37 -10.32
C SER A 417 65.09 9.00 -10.22
N SER A 418 64.54 8.35 -11.25
CA SER A 418 63.13 7.97 -11.36
C SER A 418 62.75 6.76 -10.49
N SER A 419 61.70 6.90 -9.68
CA SER A 419 60.83 5.76 -9.31
C SER A 419 59.42 6.25 -8.95
N MET A 420 58.40 5.53 -9.42
CA MET A 420 57.03 5.70 -8.95
C MET A 420 56.94 5.21 -7.49
N HIS A 421 56.39 6.03 -6.58
CA HIS A 421 55.50 5.63 -5.47
C HIS A 421 55.22 6.85 -4.56
N SER A 422 54.06 7.47 -4.70
CA SER A 422 53.56 8.47 -3.75
C SER A 422 52.79 7.80 -2.60
N PRO A 423 53.15 7.99 -1.32
CA PRO A 423 52.43 7.38 -0.19
C PRO A 423 51.14 8.15 0.15
N LEU A 424 49.99 7.55 -0.16
CA LEU A 424 48.68 8.04 0.26
C LEU A 424 48.52 7.94 1.79
N SER A 425 48.68 9.07 2.49
CA SER A 425 48.50 9.16 3.94
C SER A 425 47.62 10.35 4.35
N SER A 426 46.31 10.22 4.11
CA SER A 426 45.26 10.99 4.80
C SER A 426 43.86 10.47 4.43
N LEU A 427 43.57 9.20 4.75
CA LEU A 427 42.21 8.66 4.64
C LEU A 427 41.33 9.23 5.75
N VAL A 428 40.76 10.41 5.49
CA VAL A 428 39.55 10.88 6.17
C VAL A 428 38.51 9.76 6.12
N PRO A 429 37.90 9.35 7.25
CA PRO A 429 36.93 8.27 7.22
C PRO A 429 35.70 8.73 6.42
N MET A 430 35.52 8.20 5.21
CA MET A 430 34.26 8.36 4.48
C MET A 430 33.16 7.61 5.25
N SER A 431 32.52 8.36 6.16
CA SER A 431 31.13 8.18 6.53
C SER A 431 30.34 8.28 5.24
N THR A 432 29.80 7.14 4.83
CA THR A 432 28.90 7.10 3.70
C THR A 432 27.58 7.74 4.12
N PRO A 433 27.07 8.75 3.41
CA PRO A 433 25.82 9.38 3.80
C PRO A 433 24.70 8.34 3.75
N PHE A 434 23.85 8.34 4.78
CA PHE A 434 22.53 7.75 4.66
C PHE A 434 21.83 8.47 3.51
N VAL A 435 21.59 7.77 2.40
CA VAL A 435 20.87 8.35 1.26
C VAL A 435 19.42 8.52 1.71
N ASN A 436 19.07 9.74 2.09
CA ASN A 436 17.74 10.08 2.55
C ASN A 436 16.73 9.80 1.43
N LYS A 437 15.81 8.88 1.68
CA LYS A 437 14.77 8.47 0.73
C LYS A 437 13.47 9.28 0.87
N ASN A 438 13.40 10.19 1.84
CA ASN A 438 12.22 11.03 2.03
C ASN A 438 11.93 11.84 0.74
N PRO A 439 10.66 11.95 0.34
CA PRO A 439 10.25 12.84 -0.73
C PRO A 439 10.43 14.30 -0.34
N TYR A 440 10.74 15.12 -1.34
CA TYR A 440 10.87 16.56 -1.20
C TYR A 440 9.88 17.24 -2.14
N ILE A 441 9.33 18.37 -1.68
CA ILE A 441 8.67 19.34 -2.56
C ILE A 441 9.77 20.21 -3.15
N LEU A 442 9.91 20.21 -4.48
CA LEU A 442 11.05 20.78 -5.20
C LEU A 442 10.74 22.12 -5.89
N GLY A 443 9.45 22.45 -6.02
CA GLY A 443 8.96 23.72 -6.57
C GLY A 443 7.45 23.81 -6.39
N ILE A 444 6.92 25.01 -6.18
CA ILE A 444 5.48 25.29 -6.01
C ILE A 444 5.08 26.50 -6.86
N GLY A 445 3.89 26.43 -7.45
CA GLY A 445 3.32 27.50 -8.27
C GLY A 445 1.81 27.65 -8.06
N THR A 446 1.38 28.88 -7.83
CA THR A 446 -0.01 29.23 -7.48
C THR A 446 -0.65 30.14 -8.54
N ALA A 447 -1.92 29.92 -8.86
CA ALA A 447 -2.69 30.72 -9.82
C ALA A 447 -4.14 30.88 -9.36
N VAL A 448 -4.67 32.09 -9.53
CA VAL A 448 -6.06 32.46 -9.25
C VAL A 448 -6.65 33.21 -10.46
N PRO A 449 -7.98 33.32 -10.59
CA PRO A 449 -8.64 34.32 -11.44
C PRO A 449 -8.08 35.73 -11.16
N ASP A 450 -7.94 36.57 -12.18
CA ASP A 450 -7.09 37.76 -12.07
C ASP A 450 -7.66 38.89 -11.20
N LYS A 451 -8.99 38.99 -11.05
CA LYS A 451 -9.67 40.00 -10.24
C LYS A 451 -9.78 39.53 -8.78
N ALA A 452 -9.16 40.26 -7.85
CA ALA A 452 -9.41 40.13 -6.42
C ALA A 452 -10.69 40.89 -6.05
N LEU A 453 -11.64 40.20 -5.42
CA LEU A 453 -12.96 40.71 -5.06
C LEU A 453 -13.02 40.92 -3.55
N SER A 454 -13.41 42.12 -3.11
CA SER A 454 -13.56 42.41 -1.67
C SER A 454 -14.76 41.66 -1.11
N GLN A 455 -14.59 41.16 0.13
CA GLN A 455 -15.63 40.40 0.81
C GLN A 455 -16.85 41.29 1.15
N GLU A 456 -16.64 42.59 1.36
CA GLU A 456 -17.71 43.57 1.56
C GLU A 456 -18.56 43.71 0.28
N LYS A 457 -17.93 43.88 -0.89
CA LYS A 457 -18.67 43.99 -2.17
C LYS A 457 -19.39 42.69 -2.53
N LEU A 458 -18.77 41.54 -2.28
CA LEU A 458 -19.42 40.24 -2.43
C LEU A 458 -20.59 40.10 -1.45
N SER A 459 -20.45 40.56 -0.21
CA SER A 459 -21.52 40.59 0.79
C SER A 459 -22.69 41.46 0.33
N GLU A 460 -22.43 42.67 -0.17
CA GLU A 460 -23.47 43.59 -0.64
C GLU A 460 -24.26 43.00 -1.81
N SER A 461 -23.57 42.47 -2.82
CA SER A 461 -24.21 41.90 -4.01
C SER A 461 -24.95 40.59 -3.70
N ILE A 462 -24.26 39.63 -3.06
CA ILE A 462 -24.84 38.31 -2.76
C ILE A 462 -26.00 38.46 -1.78
N SER A 463 -25.89 39.24 -0.70
CA SER A 463 -27.01 39.40 0.25
C SER A 463 -28.26 40.01 -0.39
N LYS A 464 -28.11 40.97 -1.32
CA LYS A 464 -29.23 41.58 -2.03
C LYS A 464 -29.96 40.58 -2.94
N ASP A 465 -29.20 39.71 -3.60
CA ASP A 465 -29.71 38.76 -4.60
C ASP A 465 -29.95 37.33 -4.05
N PHE A 466 -29.72 37.08 -2.76
CA PHE A 466 -29.93 35.76 -2.14
C PHE A 466 -31.41 35.45 -1.89
N SER A 467 -32.19 36.46 -1.48
CA SER A 467 -33.62 36.35 -1.17
C SER A 467 -34.26 37.74 -1.08
N ASP A 468 -35.55 37.86 -1.40
CA ASP A 468 -36.33 39.08 -1.20
C ASP A 468 -36.64 39.36 0.29
N ALA A 469 -36.46 38.36 1.18
CA ALA A 469 -36.75 38.48 2.61
C ALA A 469 -35.63 39.26 3.36
N PRO A 470 -35.91 40.45 3.95
CA PRO A 470 -34.86 41.29 4.56
C PRO A 470 -34.08 40.60 5.69
N GLU A 471 -34.72 39.72 6.47
CA GLU A 471 -34.07 38.95 7.53
C GLU A 471 -33.00 37.98 6.99
N ILE A 472 -33.23 37.40 5.81
CA ILE A 472 -32.28 36.50 5.15
C ILE A 472 -31.12 37.32 4.60
N GLN A 473 -31.40 38.45 3.94
CA GLN A 473 -30.34 39.34 3.46
C GLN A 473 -29.41 39.79 4.60
N GLU A 474 -29.98 40.20 5.74
CA GLU A 474 -29.19 40.60 6.92
C GLU A 474 -28.40 39.42 7.52
N ARG A 475 -28.97 38.21 7.53
CA ARG A 475 -28.24 36.99 7.92
C ARG A 475 -27.06 36.71 7.00
N VAL A 476 -27.20 36.92 5.69
CA VAL A 476 -26.09 36.83 4.71
C VAL A 476 -25.01 37.86 5.03
N ARG A 477 -25.38 39.16 5.17
CA ARG A 477 -24.43 40.23 5.54
C ARG A 477 -23.66 39.89 6.81
N LYS A 478 -24.36 39.42 7.84
CA LYS A 478 -23.77 39.02 9.12
C LYS A 478 -22.78 37.86 8.98
N ILE A 479 -23.10 36.82 8.21
CA ILE A 479 -22.20 35.68 8.01
C ILE A 479 -20.94 36.11 7.22
N PHE A 480 -21.11 36.92 6.17
CA PHE A 480 -19.98 37.48 5.40
C PHE A 480 -19.09 38.38 6.25
N GLY A 481 -19.66 39.37 6.96
CA GLY A 481 -18.92 40.27 7.84
C GLY A 481 -18.23 39.54 9.01
N GLN A 482 -18.79 38.40 9.44
CA GLN A 482 -18.16 37.54 10.43
C GLN A 482 -17.13 36.55 9.84
N SER A 483 -17.00 36.41 8.53
CA SER A 483 -16.14 35.38 7.90
C SER A 483 -14.64 35.56 8.19
N GLN A 484 -14.18 36.79 8.45
CA GLN A 484 -12.76 37.18 8.52
C GLN A 484 -11.97 36.97 7.22
N ILE A 485 -12.66 36.94 6.08
CA ILE A 485 -12.05 36.99 4.76
C ILE A 485 -12.09 38.44 4.28
N ASN A 486 -10.99 38.94 3.71
CA ASN A 486 -10.90 40.28 3.14
C ASN A 486 -11.15 40.24 1.63
N THR A 487 -10.56 39.26 0.94
CA THR A 487 -10.67 39.10 -0.52
C THR A 487 -10.83 37.64 -0.94
N ARG A 488 -11.46 37.44 -2.09
CA ARG A 488 -11.53 36.16 -2.80
C ARG A 488 -11.29 36.37 -4.29
N HIS A 489 -10.88 35.31 -4.97
CA HIS A 489 -10.78 35.27 -6.43
C HIS A 489 -11.80 34.27 -6.95
N LEU A 490 -12.64 34.69 -7.91
CA LEU A 490 -13.76 33.90 -8.43
C LEU A 490 -13.76 33.97 -9.96
N VAL A 491 -13.99 32.84 -10.63
CA VAL A 491 -14.29 32.76 -12.06
C VAL A 491 -15.68 33.35 -12.34
N ARG A 492 -16.63 33.11 -11.44
CA ARG A 492 -17.93 33.78 -11.43
C ARG A 492 -17.90 34.97 -10.47
N ASP A 493 -17.79 36.17 -11.03
CA ASP A 493 -17.82 37.39 -10.25
C ASP A 493 -19.26 37.81 -9.93
N TYR A 494 -19.73 37.43 -8.76
CA TYR A 494 -21.06 37.77 -8.25
C TYR A 494 -21.30 39.27 -8.00
N THR A 495 -20.31 40.15 -8.18
CA THR A 495 -20.52 41.62 -8.16
C THR A 495 -21.06 42.16 -9.48
N GLU A 496 -20.91 41.40 -10.58
CA GLU A 496 -21.43 41.78 -11.90
C GLU A 496 -22.88 41.26 -12.07
N PRO A 497 -23.84 42.08 -12.59
CA PRO A 497 -25.27 41.73 -12.60
C PRO A 497 -25.63 40.44 -13.34
N GLU A 498 -24.96 40.13 -14.45
CA GLU A 498 -25.18 38.92 -15.25
C GLU A 498 -24.78 37.63 -14.52
N ASN A 499 -23.84 37.73 -13.57
CA ASN A 499 -23.35 36.61 -12.78
C ASN A 499 -24.12 36.43 -11.46
N SER A 500 -25.13 37.28 -11.20
CA SER A 500 -25.90 37.33 -9.95
C SER A 500 -26.35 35.94 -9.44
N ILE A 501 -26.33 35.77 -8.11
CA ILE A 501 -26.61 34.49 -7.47
C ILE A 501 -28.07 34.03 -7.68
N LYS A 502 -29.03 34.95 -7.86
CA LYS A 502 -30.43 34.63 -8.21
C LYS A 502 -30.61 33.94 -9.56
N HIS A 503 -29.57 33.91 -10.41
CA HIS A 503 -29.61 33.21 -11.70
C HIS A 503 -29.17 31.75 -11.59
N ARG A 504 -28.56 31.34 -10.47
CA ARG A 504 -28.07 29.97 -10.25
C ARG A 504 -29.15 28.91 -10.24
N SER A 505 -30.35 29.25 -9.79
CA SER A 505 -31.53 28.36 -9.81
C SER A 505 -32.09 28.08 -11.22
N LYS A 506 -31.53 28.72 -12.25
CA LYS A 506 -31.88 28.49 -13.67
C LYS A 506 -30.80 27.70 -14.42
N GLU A 507 -29.67 27.45 -13.78
CA GLU A 507 -28.53 26.77 -14.38
C GLU A 507 -28.53 25.30 -14.01
N THR A 508 -28.05 24.48 -14.94
CA THR A 508 -27.94 23.03 -14.79
C THR A 508 -26.50 22.60 -14.55
N ILE A 509 -26.32 21.34 -14.16
CA ILE A 509 -24.99 20.70 -14.08
C ILE A 509 -24.18 20.82 -15.39
N THR A 510 -24.86 20.89 -16.54
CA THR A 510 -24.21 21.06 -17.85
C THR A 510 -23.50 22.41 -17.95
N GLU A 511 -24.21 23.49 -17.63
CA GLU A 511 -23.70 24.86 -17.77
C GLU A 511 -22.55 25.13 -16.80
N VAL A 512 -22.70 24.77 -15.52
CA VAL A 512 -21.61 24.94 -14.53
C VAL A 512 -20.39 24.08 -14.89
N ASN A 513 -20.58 22.86 -15.39
CA ASN A 513 -19.46 22.01 -15.77
C ASN A 513 -18.80 22.43 -17.11
N ASP A 514 -19.52 23.11 -18.01
CA ASP A 514 -18.92 23.71 -19.21
C ASP A 514 -18.05 24.93 -18.86
N VAL A 515 -18.44 25.72 -17.86
CA VAL A 515 -17.55 26.73 -17.24
C VAL A 515 -16.30 26.06 -16.65
N PHE A 516 -16.45 24.94 -15.94
CA PHE A 516 -15.31 24.18 -15.42
C PHE A 516 -14.35 23.70 -16.52
N LYS A 517 -14.86 23.02 -17.56
CA LYS A 517 -14.09 22.54 -18.72
C LYS A 517 -13.29 23.66 -19.40
N LYS A 518 -13.83 24.88 -19.43
CA LYS A 518 -13.19 26.06 -20.03
C LYS A 518 -12.08 26.65 -19.17
N TYR A 519 -12.34 26.90 -17.88
CA TYR A 519 -11.42 27.68 -17.04
C TYR A 519 -10.42 26.83 -16.25
N ALA A 520 -10.79 25.63 -15.79
CA ALA A 520 -9.91 24.82 -14.94
C ALA A 520 -8.59 24.41 -15.64
N PRO A 521 -8.56 23.93 -16.91
CA PRO A 521 -7.30 23.61 -17.58
C PRO A 521 -6.38 24.82 -17.74
N THR A 522 -6.96 26.00 -18.03
CA THR A 522 -6.23 27.27 -18.18
C THR A 522 -5.57 27.70 -16.85
N LEU A 523 -6.29 27.56 -15.74
CA LEU A 523 -5.78 27.89 -14.41
C LEU A 523 -4.70 26.89 -13.96
N SER A 524 -4.92 25.59 -14.19
CA SER A 524 -3.93 24.53 -13.98
C SER A 524 -2.63 24.80 -14.74
N LYS A 525 -2.71 25.15 -16.03
CA LYS A 525 -1.54 25.50 -16.86
C LYS A 525 -0.74 26.66 -16.25
N ARG A 526 -1.41 27.70 -15.73
CA ARG A 526 -0.77 28.85 -15.06
C ARG A 526 -0.03 28.41 -13.78
N ALA A 527 -0.64 27.56 -12.96
CA ALA A 527 -0.01 27.04 -11.74
C ALA A 527 1.19 26.13 -12.08
N CYS A 528 1.01 25.15 -12.98
CA CYS A 528 2.08 24.23 -13.40
C CYS A 528 3.28 24.97 -13.98
N LYS A 529 3.08 25.96 -14.86
CA LYS A 529 4.21 26.75 -15.42
C LYS A 529 5.00 27.50 -14.34
N LYS A 530 4.35 27.97 -13.28
CA LYS A 530 5.05 28.56 -12.13
C LYS A 530 5.80 27.50 -11.32
N ALA A 531 5.19 26.34 -11.06
CA ALA A 531 5.81 25.26 -10.28
C ALA A 531 7.05 24.68 -10.99
N ILE A 532 6.97 24.48 -12.31
CA ILE A 532 8.10 24.02 -13.14
C ILE A 532 9.23 25.07 -13.14
N LYS A 533 8.88 26.37 -13.27
CA LYS A 533 9.86 27.46 -13.22
C LYS A 533 10.55 27.57 -11.85
N ASP A 534 9.81 27.36 -10.76
CA ASP A 534 10.31 27.40 -9.39
C ASP A 534 11.20 26.18 -9.06
N TRP A 535 10.87 25.02 -9.63
CA TRP A 535 11.67 23.79 -9.58
C TRP A 535 12.99 23.91 -10.36
N GLY A 536 12.95 24.51 -11.56
CA GLY A 536 14.13 24.78 -12.38
C GLY A 536 14.70 23.58 -13.16
N GLY A 537 14.09 22.39 -13.07
CA GLY A 537 14.43 21.22 -13.89
C GLY A 537 13.83 21.26 -15.30
N ASP A 538 14.18 20.27 -16.12
CA ASP A 538 13.62 20.14 -17.48
C ASP A 538 12.20 19.57 -17.43
N VAL A 539 11.28 20.16 -18.21
CA VAL A 539 9.91 19.68 -18.37
C VAL A 539 9.84 18.24 -18.91
N GLN A 540 10.86 17.79 -19.65
CA GLN A 540 11.00 16.40 -20.12
C GLN A 540 11.37 15.40 -19.01
N GLU A 541 11.90 15.86 -17.87
CA GLU A 541 12.24 14.98 -16.73
C GLU A 541 11.03 14.69 -15.83
N ILE A 542 9.88 15.32 -16.07
CA ILE A 542 8.63 15.05 -15.36
C ILE A 542 8.09 13.69 -15.80
N THR A 543 8.29 12.67 -14.96
CA THR A 543 7.87 11.30 -15.23
C THR A 543 6.38 11.06 -15.01
N HIS A 544 5.71 11.87 -14.19
CA HIS A 544 4.29 11.71 -13.87
C HIS A 544 3.57 13.06 -13.78
N VAL A 545 2.29 13.08 -14.16
CA VAL A 545 1.39 14.22 -13.99
C VAL A 545 0.10 13.81 -13.27
N MET A 546 -0.20 14.45 -12.14
CA MET A 546 -1.37 14.20 -11.31
C MET A 546 -2.34 15.39 -11.35
N SER A 547 -3.58 15.12 -11.76
CA SER A 547 -4.72 16.05 -11.65
C SER A 547 -5.49 15.78 -10.37
N VAL A 548 -5.93 16.85 -9.70
CA VAL A 548 -6.73 16.79 -8.47
C VAL A 548 -7.82 17.87 -8.57
N SER A 549 -9.09 17.45 -8.54
CA SER A 549 -10.23 18.36 -8.44
C SER A 549 -11.47 17.66 -7.88
N SER A 550 -12.35 18.42 -7.24
CA SER A 550 -13.68 17.95 -6.83
C SER A 550 -14.82 18.84 -7.35
N THR A 551 -14.50 19.92 -8.07
CA THR A 551 -15.47 20.96 -8.49
C THR A 551 -15.89 20.85 -9.96
N GLY A 552 -15.57 19.77 -10.66
CA GLY A 552 -16.08 19.51 -12.00
C GLY A 552 -15.50 18.26 -12.65
N ILE A 553 -15.98 17.96 -13.86
CA ILE A 553 -15.68 16.71 -14.58
C ILE A 553 -15.26 17.04 -16.01
N VAL A 554 -14.02 16.68 -16.36
CA VAL A 554 -13.48 16.76 -17.72
C VAL A 554 -12.93 15.39 -18.11
N VAL A 555 -13.30 14.91 -19.29
CA VAL A 555 -12.72 13.72 -19.91
C VAL A 555 -12.41 14.06 -21.38
N PRO A 556 -11.16 13.92 -21.85
CA PRO A 556 -9.94 13.62 -21.09
C PRO A 556 -9.63 14.67 -20.00
N ASP A 557 -9.13 14.20 -18.87
CA ASP A 557 -8.87 15.01 -17.66
C ASP A 557 -7.79 16.09 -17.88
N ILE A 558 -7.71 17.04 -16.96
CA ILE A 558 -6.72 18.13 -16.91
C ILE A 558 -5.29 17.58 -17.08
N ASN A 559 -4.94 16.45 -16.45
CA ASN A 559 -3.61 15.84 -16.59
C ASN A 559 -3.26 15.47 -18.05
N PHE A 560 -4.23 15.06 -18.87
CA PHE A 560 -4.04 14.78 -20.29
C PHE A 560 -3.88 16.08 -21.08
N LYS A 561 -4.75 17.05 -20.83
CA LYS A 561 -4.68 18.37 -21.50
C LYS A 561 -3.36 19.08 -21.23
N LEU A 562 -2.78 18.88 -20.04
CA LEU A 562 -1.49 19.47 -19.66
C LEU A 562 -0.27 18.87 -20.38
N ILE A 563 -0.36 17.67 -20.99
CA ILE A 563 0.77 17.07 -21.72
C ILE A 563 1.20 17.98 -22.87
N GLU A 564 0.27 18.28 -23.77
CA GLU A 564 0.53 19.16 -24.92
C GLU A 564 0.76 20.61 -24.48
N GLU A 565 -0.05 21.11 -23.54
CA GLU A 565 -0.04 22.52 -23.10
C GLU A 565 1.21 22.95 -22.32
N LEU A 566 1.94 21.99 -21.74
CA LEU A 566 3.23 22.20 -21.07
C LEU A 566 4.42 21.64 -21.87
N GLY A 567 4.18 20.77 -22.87
CA GLY A 567 5.23 20.05 -23.57
C GLY A 567 5.88 18.95 -22.73
N LEU A 568 5.08 18.21 -21.93
CA LEU A 568 5.56 17.01 -21.23
C LEU A 568 5.88 15.90 -22.24
N ASP A 569 6.65 14.89 -21.80
CA ASP A 569 6.78 13.65 -22.58
C ASP A 569 5.39 13.01 -22.80
N LYS A 570 5.14 12.52 -24.01
CA LYS A 570 3.86 11.91 -24.41
C LYS A 570 3.51 10.62 -23.63
N ASP A 571 4.53 9.93 -23.13
CA ASP A 571 4.43 8.67 -22.40
C ASP A 571 4.41 8.91 -20.86
N VAL A 572 4.29 10.18 -20.42
CA VAL A 572 4.19 10.57 -19.00
C VAL A 572 3.02 9.86 -18.29
N GLU A 573 3.30 9.28 -17.11
CA GLU A 573 2.31 8.53 -16.36
C GLU A 573 1.26 9.48 -15.74
N ARG A 574 -0.02 9.22 -16.00
CA ARG A 574 -1.13 10.10 -15.56
C ARG A 574 -1.85 9.53 -14.35
N ILE A 575 -2.12 10.39 -13.36
CA ILE A 575 -2.93 10.07 -12.18
C ILE A 575 -4.09 11.07 -12.08
N SER A 576 -5.32 10.58 -11.93
CA SER A 576 -6.52 11.39 -11.70
C SER A 576 -7.03 11.13 -10.29
N LEU A 577 -6.83 12.07 -9.36
CA LEU A 577 -7.21 11.95 -7.96
C LEU A 577 -8.39 12.88 -7.66
N ASN A 578 -9.55 12.53 -8.21
CA ASN A 578 -10.74 13.40 -8.22
C ASN A 578 -11.73 13.03 -7.10
N PHE A 579 -12.60 13.98 -6.73
CA PHE A 579 -13.67 13.83 -5.72
C PHE A 579 -13.23 13.49 -4.28
N MET A 580 -12.01 13.87 -3.90
CA MET A 580 -11.55 13.74 -2.50
C MET A 580 -11.87 14.97 -1.63
N GLY A 581 -12.45 16.03 -2.20
CA GLY A 581 -12.84 17.25 -1.49
C GLY A 581 -11.66 18.06 -0.95
N CYS A 582 -11.92 18.85 0.09
CA CYS A 582 -10.97 19.82 0.65
C CYS A 582 -9.63 19.20 1.15
N LEU A 583 -9.64 17.92 1.54
CA LEU A 583 -8.42 17.20 1.98
C LEU A 583 -7.47 16.78 0.84
N ALA A 584 -7.91 16.88 -0.42
CA ALA A 584 -7.20 16.28 -1.54
C ALA A 584 -5.80 16.88 -1.79
N GLY A 585 -5.51 18.09 -1.31
CA GLY A 585 -4.17 18.69 -1.36
C GLY A 585 -3.13 17.89 -0.58
N LEU A 586 -3.51 17.31 0.58
CA LEU A 586 -2.60 16.43 1.34
C LEU A 586 -2.71 14.96 0.90
N SER A 587 -3.88 14.50 0.43
CA SER A 587 -3.99 13.17 -0.19
C SER A 587 -3.09 13.03 -1.42
N SER A 588 -3.07 14.04 -2.29
CA SER A 588 -2.23 14.07 -3.48
C SER A 588 -0.74 14.19 -3.13
N LEU A 589 -0.37 14.97 -2.11
CA LEU A 589 1.01 14.99 -1.59
C LEU A 589 1.43 13.61 -1.08
N ARG A 590 0.57 12.92 -0.31
CA ARG A 590 0.82 11.56 0.20
C ARG A 590 0.95 10.53 -0.93
N VAL A 591 0.15 10.62 -1.99
CA VAL A 591 0.26 9.73 -3.16
C VAL A 591 1.52 10.04 -3.97
N ALA A 592 1.79 11.31 -4.28
CA ALA A 592 2.98 11.73 -5.01
C ALA A 592 4.28 11.39 -4.25
N ALA A 593 4.29 11.50 -2.92
CA ALA A 593 5.37 11.06 -2.06
C ALA A 593 5.63 9.54 -2.17
N ALA A 594 4.58 8.72 -2.15
CA ALA A 594 4.69 7.28 -2.30
C ALA A 594 5.19 6.86 -3.70
N VAL A 595 4.76 7.56 -4.75
CA VAL A 595 5.23 7.39 -6.13
C VAL A 595 6.69 7.81 -6.28
N ALA A 596 7.08 9.00 -5.79
CA ALA A 596 8.46 9.49 -5.83
C ALA A 596 9.44 8.50 -5.20
N SER A 597 9.01 7.86 -4.10
CA SER A 597 9.80 6.87 -3.36
C SER A 597 10.11 5.59 -4.14
N GLN A 598 9.43 5.31 -5.25
CA GLN A 598 9.69 4.10 -6.08
C GLN A 598 10.94 4.22 -6.94
N SER A 599 11.34 5.42 -7.36
CA SER A 599 12.53 5.64 -8.19
C SER A 599 13.13 7.03 -7.99
N PRO A 600 14.47 7.15 -7.79
CA PRO A 600 15.15 8.45 -7.76
C PRO A 600 14.95 9.31 -9.01
N LYS A 601 14.60 8.69 -10.14
CA LYS A 601 14.28 9.39 -11.39
C LYS A 601 12.91 10.05 -11.39
N HIS A 602 11.99 9.68 -10.49
CA HIS A 602 10.63 10.19 -10.57
C HIS A 602 10.58 11.67 -10.18
N ARG A 603 9.89 12.44 -11.02
CA ARG A 603 9.47 13.82 -10.76
C ARG A 603 7.98 13.90 -11.09
N ILE A 604 7.18 14.13 -10.06
CA ILE A 604 5.72 14.12 -10.15
C ILE A 604 5.26 15.57 -10.11
N LEU A 605 4.70 16.04 -11.21
CA LEU A 605 3.94 17.29 -11.27
C LEU A 605 2.53 17.00 -10.74
N VAL A 606 2.18 17.59 -9.60
CA VAL A 606 0.80 17.56 -9.08
C VAL A 606 0.15 18.92 -9.34
N VAL A 607 -1.14 18.93 -9.67
CA VAL A 607 -1.95 20.15 -9.71
C VAL A 607 -3.32 19.93 -9.08
N CYS A 608 -3.62 20.76 -8.08
CA CYS A 608 -4.93 20.90 -7.43
C CYS A 608 -5.62 22.12 -8.00
N THR A 609 -6.77 21.96 -8.66
CA THR A 609 -7.52 23.07 -9.26
C THR A 609 -8.98 22.98 -8.91
N GLU A 610 -9.51 24.04 -8.31
CA GLU A 610 -10.86 24.08 -7.78
C GLU A 610 -11.55 25.39 -8.18
N LEU A 611 -12.76 25.27 -8.72
CA LEU A 611 -13.63 26.39 -9.09
C LEU A 611 -14.94 26.26 -8.30
N CYS A 612 -14.94 26.72 -7.05
CA CYS A 612 -16.11 26.65 -6.19
C CYS A 612 -17.17 27.72 -6.50
N SER A 613 -16.76 28.86 -7.07
CA SER A 613 -17.64 30.01 -7.38
C SER A 613 -18.75 29.69 -8.37
N ILE A 614 -18.56 28.67 -9.21
CA ILE A 614 -19.56 28.25 -10.19
C ILE A 614 -20.70 27.43 -9.54
N HIS A 615 -20.61 27.13 -8.24
CA HIS A 615 -21.54 26.21 -7.55
C HIS A 615 -22.42 26.82 -6.43
N PHE A 616 -22.11 28.01 -5.87
CA PHE A 616 -22.92 28.60 -4.78
C PHE A 616 -24.43 28.62 -5.04
N SER A 617 -25.25 28.16 -4.10
CA SER A 617 -26.70 28.12 -4.24
C SER A 617 -27.42 29.22 -3.43
N THR A 618 -28.67 29.51 -3.80
CA THR A 618 -29.63 30.26 -2.98
C THR A 618 -30.67 29.35 -2.32
N THR A 619 -30.45 28.02 -2.30
CA THR A 619 -31.31 27.07 -1.58
C THR A 619 -31.32 27.36 -0.09
N GLU A 620 -32.45 27.10 0.57
CA GLU A 620 -32.63 27.39 1.99
C GLU A 620 -31.65 26.57 2.85
N GLY A 621 -30.79 27.27 3.60
CA GLY A 621 -29.75 26.64 4.39
C GLY A 621 -28.79 27.65 4.99
N THR A 622 -28.23 27.36 6.17
CA THR A 622 -27.17 28.21 6.75
C THR A 622 -25.81 27.86 6.17
N ASP A 623 -25.62 26.58 5.86
CA ASP A 623 -24.54 25.99 5.10
C ASP A 623 -24.34 26.63 3.73
N GLN A 624 -25.41 26.90 2.97
CA GLN A 624 -25.32 27.58 1.67
C GLN A 624 -24.83 29.03 1.79
N ILE A 625 -25.28 29.75 2.82
CA ILE A 625 -24.79 31.11 3.14
C ILE A 625 -23.33 31.05 3.59
N VAL A 626 -22.96 30.08 4.42
CA VAL A 626 -21.56 29.85 4.83
C VAL A 626 -20.69 29.54 3.61
N ALA A 627 -21.11 28.64 2.74
CA ALA A 627 -20.38 28.22 1.55
C ALA A 627 -20.11 29.39 0.60
N SER A 628 -21.17 30.14 0.24
CA SER A 628 -21.05 31.33 -0.60
C SER A 628 -20.22 32.46 0.04
N SER A 629 -20.07 32.46 1.37
CA SER A 629 -19.16 33.38 2.09
C SER A 629 -17.69 32.93 2.11
N ILE A 630 -17.39 31.62 2.17
CA ILE A 630 -16.01 31.14 2.40
C ILE A 630 -15.29 30.63 1.15
N PHE A 631 -15.98 29.99 0.22
CA PHE A 631 -15.34 29.29 -0.90
C PHE A 631 -14.84 30.25 -1.98
N ALA A 632 -13.77 29.87 -2.67
CA ALA A 632 -13.13 30.64 -3.72
C ALA A 632 -12.48 29.72 -4.78
N ASP A 633 -11.90 30.33 -5.81
CA ASP A 633 -11.32 29.62 -6.94
C ASP A 633 -9.81 29.75 -6.98
N GLY A 634 -9.12 28.63 -7.19
CA GLY A 634 -7.66 28.60 -7.20
C GLY A 634 -7.09 27.34 -7.83
N SER A 635 -5.84 27.45 -8.26
CA SER A 635 -5.01 26.34 -8.69
C SER A 635 -3.65 26.43 -8.03
N ALA A 636 -3.18 25.31 -7.49
CA ALA A 636 -1.84 25.17 -6.97
C ALA A 636 -1.20 23.91 -7.53
N ALA A 637 0.02 24.05 -8.05
CA ALA A 637 0.81 22.96 -8.58
C ALA A 637 2.15 22.87 -7.86
N TYR A 638 2.71 21.67 -7.79
CA TYR A 638 4.01 21.43 -7.15
C TYR A 638 4.71 20.21 -7.73
N ILE A 639 6.05 20.20 -7.64
CA ILE A 639 6.90 19.08 -8.06
C ILE A 639 7.32 18.27 -6.83
N VAL A 640 7.14 16.96 -6.86
CA VAL A 640 7.65 16.02 -5.84
C VAL A 640 8.71 15.10 -6.44
N GLY A 641 9.82 14.89 -5.73
CA GLY A 641 10.85 13.92 -6.08
C GLY A 641 11.61 13.41 -4.86
N VAL A 642 12.49 12.43 -5.05
CA VAL A 642 13.46 11.99 -4.01
C VAL A 642 14.87 12.17 -4.55
N GLN A 643 15.85 12.25 -3.64
CA GLN A 643 17.26 12.51 -3.97
C GLN A 643 17.43 13.74 -4.88
N PRO A 644 17.20 14.96 -4.34
CA PRO A 644 17.38 16.19 -5.09
C PRO A 644 18.78 16.29 -5.71
N THR A 645 18.84 16.67 -6.98
CA THR A 645 20.09 16.91 -7.71
C THR A 645 20.71 18.23 -7.28
N ILE A 646 21.97 18.48 -7.68
CA ILE A 646 22.71 19.69 -7.33
C ILE A 646 22.07 21.00 -7.84
N ASN A 647 21.20 20.91 -8.86
CA ASN A 647 20.50 22.07 -9.44
C ASN A 647 19.12 22.29 -8.81
N GLU A 648 18.56 21.29 -8.12
CA GLU A 648 17.24 21.38 -7.49
C GLU A 648 17.37 22.01 -6.10
N LYS A 649 16.40 22.84 -5.73
CA LYS A 649 16.33 23.51 -4.43
C LYS A 649 15.13 22.99 -3.65
N PRO A 650 15.30 22.01 -2.75
CA PRO A 650 14.19 21.47 -1.98
C PRO A 650 13.58 22.54 -1.08
N LEU A 651 12.26 22.62 -1.06
CA LEU A 651 11.53 23.58 -0.24
C LEU A 651 11.14 22.96 1.11
N PHE A 652 10.58 21.75 1.03
CA PHE A 652 10.17 20.95 2.18
C PHE A 652 10.57 19.48 1.98
N GLU A 653 11.01 18.83 3.06
CA GLU A 653 11.21 17.38 3.12
C GLU A 653 10.01 16.73 3.84
N VAL A 654 9.32 15.80 3.17
CA VAL A 654 8.13 15.12 3.69
C VAL A 654 8.57 13.90 4.52
N LEU A 655 8.58 14.06 5.85
CA LEU A 655 9.09 13.03 6.77
C LEU A 655 8.09 11.89 7.02
N SER A 656 6.81 12.24 7.12
CA SER A 656 5.72 11.31 7.35
C SER A 656 4.38 11.91 6.88
N SER A 657 3.44 11.03 6.55
CA SER A 657 2.05 11.41 6.25
C SER A 657 1.09 10.32 6.70
N ILE A 658 -0.06 10.69 7.23
CA ILE A 658 -1.15 9.78 7.62
C ILE A 658 -2.52 10.34 7.20
N ASN A 659 -3.49 9.44 7.09
CA ASN A 659 -4.91 9.80 7.06
C ASN A 659 -5.69 9.03 8.14
N ARG A 660 -6.91 9.50 8.41
CA ARG A 660 -7.86 8.87 9.34
C ARG A 660 -9.29 9.20 8.92
N SER A 661 -10.13 8.18 8.74
CA SER A 661 -11.58 8.36 8.66
C SER A 661 -12.18 8.48 10.06
N VAL A 662 -13.27 9.24 10.19
CA VAL A 662 -14.03 9.40 11.43
C VAL A 662 -15.36 8.65 11.29
N PRO A 663 -15.58 7.53 12.02
CA PRO A 663 -16.80 6.73 11.87
C PRO A 663 -18.08 7.53 12.09
N LYS A 664 -19.14 7.21 11.33
CA LYS A 664 -20.48 7.81 11.44
C LYS A 664 -20.56 9.32 11.18
N THR A 665 -19.66 9.86 10.35
CA THR A 665 -19.67 11.29 9.98
C THR A 665 -19.80 11.53 8.47
N GLU A 666 -20.21 10.51 7.72
CA GLU A 666 -20.48 10.56 6.27
C GLU A 666 -21.41 11.72 5.86
N PRO A 667 -22.58 11.94 6.50
CA PRO A 667 -23.47 13.05 6.13
C PRO A 667 -23.00 14.43 6.61
N ALA A 668 -21.87 14.53 7.33
CA ALA A 668 -21.43 15.82 7.86
C ALA A 668 -20.90 16.76 6.77
N MET A 669 -20.37 16.22 5.67
CA MET A 669 -19.96 16.99 4.48
C MET A 669 -20.35 16.20 3.23
N THR A 670 -21.44 16.59 2.57
CA THR A 670 -21.90 15.97 1.31
C THR A 670 -21.60 16.85 0.11
N TRP A 671 -21.48 16.24 -1.07
CA TRP A 671 -21.22 16.92 -2.34
C TRP A 671 -21.86 16.12 -3.47
N ASP A 672 -23.17 16.23 -3.56
CA ASP A 672 -24.01 15.32 -4.35
C ASP A 672 -24.24 15.86 -5.76
N LEU A 673 -24.06 14.99 -6.76
CA LEU A 673 -24.24 15.36 -8.16
C LEU A 673 -25.72 15.33 -8.55
N THR A 674 -26.32 16.49 -8.78
CA THR A 674 -27.73 16.64 -9.18
C THR A 674 -27.87 17.19 -10.61
N THR A 675 -29.09 17.29 -11.12
CA THR A 675 -29.38 17.94 -12.42
C THR A 675 -29.20 19.46 -12.40
N GLN A 676 -29.33 20.10 -11.22
CA GLN A 676 -29.18 21.55 -11.03
C GLN A 676 -27.73 21.97 -10.70
N GLY A 677 -26.79 21.01 -10.70
CA GLY A 677 -25.41 21.23 -10.27
C GLY A 677 -25.05 20.34 -9.07
N TRP A 678 -24.00 20.73 -8.36
CA TRP A 678 -23.55 20.04 -7.17
C TRP A 678 -24.24 20.60 -5.93
N ASP A 679 -24.86 19.72 -5.14
CA ASP A 679 -25.49 20.08 -3.88
C ASP A 679 -24.52 19.87 -2.71
N LEU A 680 -24.41 20.87 -1.83
CA LEU A 680 -23.44 20.92 -0.75
C LEU A 680 -24.16 20.88 0.60
N GLY A 681 -23.94 19.83 1.37
CA GLY A 681 -24.30 19.79 2.79
C GLY A 681 -23.09 20.10 3.67
N LEU A 682 -23.23 21.05 4.60
CA LEU A 682 -22.25 21.28 5.67
C LEU A 682 -22.93 21.24 7.04
N ASP A 683 -22.72 20.17 7.80
CA ASP A 683 -23.27 20.03 9.13
C ASP A 683 -22.58 20.98 10.15
N ALA A 684 -23.36 21.55 11.07
CA ALA A 684 -22.85 22.50 12.06
C ALA A 684 -21.83 21.88 13.05
N SER A 685 -21.77 20.55 13.17
CA SER A 685 -20.85 19.85 14.07
C SER A 685 -19.42 19.70 13.53
N ILE A 686 -19.16 19.92 12.23
CA ILE A 686 -17.82 19.72 11.61
C ILE A 686 -16.68 20.35 12.44
N PRO A 687 -16.76 21.61 12.93
CA PRO A 687 -15.67 22.20 13.71
C PRO A 687 -15.40 21.48 15.03
N HIS A 688 -16.46 20.97 15.68
CA HIS A 688 -16.37 20.25 16.94
C HIS A 688 -15.84 18.81 16.75
N VAL A 689 -16.25 18.13 15.68
CA VAL A 689 -15.71 16.80 15.32
C VAL A 689 -14.21 16.89 15.00
N ILE A 690 -13.80 17.95 14.29
CA ILE A 690 -12.37 18.19 14.01
C ILE A 690 -11.61 18.52 15.31
N GLY A 691 -12.11 19.48 16.11
CA GLY A 691 -11.48 19.87 17.37
C GLY A 691 -11.34 18.73 18.38
N SER A 692 -12.32 17.82 18.47
CA SER A 692 -12.25 16.66 19.37
C SER A 692 -11.30 15.56 18.90
N GLY A 693 -11.07 15.42 17.58
CA GLY A 693 -10.19 14.40 17.02
C GLY A 693 -8.73 14.82 16.77
N VAL A 694 -8.47 16.12 16.61
CA VAL A 694 -7.19 16.61 16.04
C VAL A 694 -5.98 16.38 16.94
N ASP A 695 -6.12 16.50 18.26
CA ASP A 695 -5.02 16.28 19.21
C ASP A 695 -4.45 14.85 19.12
N GLN A 696 -5.30 13.82 19.16
CA GLN A 696 -4.84 12.45 19.00
C GLN A 696 -4.25 12.20 17.61
N PHE A 697 -4.84 12.78 16.56
CA PHE A 697 -4.32 12.67 15.19
C PHE A 697 -2.91 13.26 15.05
N VAL A 698 -2.67 14.46 15.60
CA VAL A 698 -1.34 15.10 15.60
C VAL A 698 -0.34 14.31 16.44
N LYS A 699 -0.74 13.77 17.60
CA LYS A 699 0.11 12.88 18.42
C LYS A 699 0.57 11.65 17.63
N ASP A 700 -0.35 10.99 16.91
CA ASP A 700 -0.05 9.80 16.11
C ASP A 700 0.83 10.13 14.88
N LEU A 701 0.62 11.29 14.26
CA LEU A 701 1.43 11.80 13.15
C LEU A 701 2.87 12.12 13.59
N MET A 702 3.02 12.82 14.72
CA MET A 702 4.32 13.12 15.34
C MET A 702 5.04 11.85 15.80
N ALA A 703 4.30 10.86 16.34
CA ALA A 703 4.87 9.58 16.73
C ALA A 703 5.53 8.84 15.55
N LYS A 704 4.94 8.88 14.34
CA LYS A 704 5.58 8.35 13.13
C LYS A 704 6.84 9.10 12.71
N ALA A 705 6.91 10.41 12.97
CA ALA A 705 8.06 11.24 12.61
C ALA A 705 9.17 11.26 13.69
N LYS A 706 8.91 10.74 14.91
CA LYS A 706 9.76 10.91 16.10
C LYS A 706 11.24 10.54 15.93
N HIS A 707 11.54 9.52 15.13
CA HIS A 707 12.93 9.11 14.85
C HIS A 707 13.69 10.07 13.91
N GLN A 708 12.99 11.01 13.27
CA GLN A 708 13.49 11.97 12.27
C GLN A 708 13.41 13.43 12.75
N THR A 709 12.56 13.73 13.74
CA THR A 709 12.30 15.07 14.26
C THR A 709 13.12 15.44 15.51
N SER A 710 14.13 14.65 15.90
CA SER A 710 14.98 14.91 17.07
C SER A 710 14.23 15.16 18.40
N ASN A 711 13.06 14.51 18.59
CA ASN A 711 12.11 14.72 19.69
C ASN A 711 11.42 16.10 19.76
N VAL A 712 11.39 16.88 18.67
CA VAL A 712 10.62 18.13 18.59
C VAL A 712 9.14 17.91 18.92
N SER A 713 8.58 18.80 19.74
CA SER A 713 7.17 18.87 20.12
C SER A 713 6.32 19.48 19.01
N ALA A 714 5.05 19.09 18.92
CA ALA A 714 4.10 19.76 18.02
C ALA A 714 3.99 21.28 18.30
N LYS A 715 4.20 21.71 19.56
CA LYS A 715 4.17 23.13 19.94
C LYS A 715 5.37 23.95 19.43
N GLU A 716 6.40 23.30 18.90
CA GLU A 716 7.58 23.95 18.31
C GLU A 716 7.50 24.00 16.77
N CYS A 717 6.44 23.42 16.18
CA CYS A 717 6.20 23.43 14.74
C CYS A 717 5.34 24.62 14.30
N GLU A 718 5.49 25.02 13.03
CA GLU A 718 4.49 25.82 12.32
C GLU A 718 3.31 24.91 11.91
N PHE A 719 2.09 25.45 11.85
CA PHE A 719 0.89 24.73 11.44
C PHE A 719 0.37 25.27 10.10
N LEU A 720 0.66 24.53 9.03
CA LEU A 720 0.24 24.82 7.67
C LEU A 720 -1.11 24.15 7.38
N LEU A 721 -2.18 24.71 7.94
CA LEU A 721 -3.54 24.14 7.87
C LEU A 721 -4.22 24.47 6.54
N HIS A 722 -5.11 23.58 6.08
CA HIS A 722 -6.13 23.90 5.07
C HIS A 722 -7.05 25.03 5.59
N THR A 723 -7.29 26.05 4.76
CA THR A 723 -8.05 27.27 5.12
C THR A 723 -9.57 27.07 5.06
N GLY A 724 -10.07 25.97 5.63
CA GLY A 724 -11.45 25.51 5.47
C GLY A 724 -12.53 26.45 5.98
N GLY A 725 -12.16 27.34 6.91
CA GLY A 725 -13.03 28.36 7.50
C GLY A 725 -12.54 28.78 8.88
N LYS A 726 -12.81 30.01 9.31
CA LYS A 726 -12.38 30.54 10.62
C LYS A 726 -12.68 29.58 11.78
N SER A 727 -13.84 28.93 11.76
CA SER A 727 -14.30 28.05 12.85
C SER A 727 -13.47 26.78 12.91
N ILE A 728 -12.97 26.28 11.78
CA ILE A 728 -12.10 25.11 11.72
C ILE A 728 -10.73 25.46 12.30
N ILE A 729 -10.15 26.59 11.84
CA ILE A 729 -8.83 27.06 12.29
C ILE A 729 -8.84 27.31 13.80
N LEU A 730 -9.81 28.08 14.31
CA LEU A 730 -9.97 28.36 15.75
C LEU A 730 -10.19 27.09 16.59
N ASN A 731 -10.94 26.10 16.11
CA ASN A 731 -11.12 24.84 16.87
C ASN A 731 -9.83 24.02 16.93
N ILE A 732 -8.99 24.04 15.89
CA ILE A 732 -7.68 23.38 15.89
C ILE A 732 -6.70 24.10 16.82
N GLU A 733 -6.63 25.43 16.75
CA GLU A 733 -5.82 26.27 17.63
C GLU A 733 -6.15 26.04 19.10
N ASN A 734 -7.45 26.05 19.43
CA ASN A 734 -7.93 25.79 20.80
C ASN A 734 -7.65 24.35 21.25
N ALA A 735 -7.90 23.34 20.41
CA ALA A 735 -7.72 21.93 20.77
C ALA A 735 -6.25 21.54 20.99
N LEU A 736 -5.33 22.14 20.24
CA LEU A 736 -3.89 21.89 20.36
C LEU A 736 -3.18 22.88 21.29
N GLY A 737 -3.85 23.98 21.67
CA GLY A 737 -3.30 25.08 22.45
C GLY A 737 -2.13 25.76 21.74
N LEU A 738 -2.37 26.18 20.49
CA LEU A 738 -1.41 26.89 19.62
C LEU A 738 -1.43 28.40 19.88
N ASP A 739 -0.30 29.05 19.64
CA ASP A 739 -0.23 30.52 19.53
C ASP A 739 -0.58 30.96 18.10
N ASN A 740 -1.27 32.09 17.94
CA ASN A 740 -1.65 32.68 16.64
C ASN A 740 -0.46 32.85 15.67
N LYS A 741 0.77 32.95 16.18
CA LYS A 741 1.98 32.96 15.35
C LYS A 741 2.15 31.66 14.57
N GLN A 742 1.86 30.51 15.17
CA GLN A 742 2.06 29.19 14.57
C GLN A 742 1.11 28.90 13.40
N THR A 743 0.05 29.69 13.25
CA THR A 743 -0.97 29.56 12.19
C THR A 743 -1.04 30.80 11.31
N ARG A 744 -0.10 31.75 11.46
CA ARG A 744 -0.15 33.07 10.80
C ARG A 744 -0.28 32.96 9.28
N TYR A 745 0.47 32.04 8.67
CA TYR A 745 0.44 31.83 7.22
C TYR A 745 -0.84 31.16 6.72
N THR A 746 -1.50 30.34 7.54
CA THR A 746 -2.86 29.86 7.28
C THR A 746 -3.84 31.03 7.29
N TRP A 747 -3.77 31.90 8.29
CA TRP A 747 -4.66 33.06 8.41
C TRP A 747 -4.47 34.09 7.29
N ASP A 748 -3.24 34.33 6.85
CA ASP A 748 -2.95 35.24 5.73
C ASP A 748 -3.61 34.76 4.42
N ILE A 749 -3.47 33.47 4.10
CA ILE A 749 -4.11 32.87 2.92
C ILE A 749 -5.62 32.84 3.08
N TYR A 750 -6.15 32.50 4.25
CA TYR A 750 -7.60 32.53 4.48
C TYR A 750 -8.17 33.94 4.29
N LYS A 751 -7.51 34.98 4.81
CA LYS A 751 -7.92 36.38 4.64
C LYS A 751 -7.85 36.85 3.18
N SER A 752 -6.82 36.44 2.45
CA SER A 752 -6.56 36.95 1.10
C SER A 752 -7.27 36.17 -0.01
N TYR A 753 -7.59 34.89 0.23
CA TYR A 753 -8.13 33.98 -0.78
C TYR A 753 -9.34 33.15 -0.33
N GLY A 754 -9.64 33.03 0.96
CA GLY A 754 -10.70 32.16 1.47
C GLY A 754 -10.36 30.67 1.42
N ASN A 755 -11.37 29.85 1.11
CA ASN A 755 -11.26 28.38 0.96
C ASN A 755 -11.29 28.00 -0.53
N MET A 756 -10.13 27.66 -1.10
CA MET A 756 -9.97 27.16 -2.48
C MET A 756 -9.98 25.62 -2.53
N SER A 757 -10.73 24.97 -1.64
CA SER A 757 -10.79 23.52 -1.46
C SER A 757 -9.37 22.91 -1.39
N SER A 758 -9.07 21.90 -2.22
CA SER A 758 -7.81 21.14 -2.21
C SER A 758 -6.55 21.99 -2.45
N ALA A 759 -6.63 23.06 -3.25
CA ALA A 759 -5.49 23.93 -3.53
C ALA A 759 -5.02 24.73 -2.29
N SER A 760 -5.91 24.98 -1.33
CA SER A 760 -5.70 25.92 -0.22
C SER A 760 -4.46 25.64 0.62
N VAL A 761 -4.22 24.37 0.97
CA VAL A 761 -3.08 24.00 1.83
C VAL A 761 -1.74 24.19 1.11
N ILE A 762 -1.73 24.08 -0.23
CA ILE A 762 -0.55 24.33 -1.05
C ILE A 762 -0.28 25.83 -1.21
N PHE A 763 -1.32 26.68 -1.24
CA PHE A 763 -1.15 28.14 -1.12
C PHE A 763 -0.51 28.52 0.23
N VAL A 764 -0.92 27.87 1.33
CA VAL A 764 -0.31 28.08 2.65
C VAL A 764 1.16 27.66 2.66
N MET A 765 1.51 26.51 2.07
CA MET A 765 2.91 26.08 1.89
C MET A 765 3.73 27.09 1.04
N ASP A 766 3.18 27.58 -0.08
CA ASP A 766 3.84 28.54 -0.97
C ASP A 766 4.03 29.94 -0.36
N HIS A 767 3.12 30.36 0.53
CA HIS A 767 3.26 31.61 1.28
C HIS A 767 4.27 31.47 2.42
N ALA A 768 4.15 30.39 3.21
CA ALA A 768 5.05 30.10 4.32
C ALA A 768 6.52 29.97 3.88
N ARG A 769 6.80 29.25 2.79
CA ARG A 769 8.20 29.04 2.31
C ARG A 769 8.91 30.28 1.78
N LYS A 770 8.21 31.42 1.65
CA LYS A 770 8.78 32.70 1.22
C LYS A 770 9.22 33.57 2.40
N GLN A 771 9.12 33.05 3.62
CA GLN A 771 9.34 33.75 4.88
C GLN A 771 10.62 33.22 5.53
N HIS A 772 11.35 34.07 6.24
CA HIS A 772 12.70 33.78 6.74
C HIS A 772 12.74 33.28 8.19
N ASP A 773 11.58 33.05 8.80
CA ASP A 773 11.37 32.80 10.23
C ASP A 773 10.54 31.52 10.49
N LEU A 774 10.55 30.58 9.53
CA LEU A 774 9.99 29.25 9.73
C LEU A 774 10.80 28.45 10.78
N PRO A 775 10.15 27.76 11.73
CA PRO A 775 10.82 26.79 12.59
C PRO A 775 11.34 25.59 11.76
N PRO A 776 12.18 24.70 12.31
CA PRO A 776 12.76 23.58 11.55
C PRO A 776 11.73 22.59 10.97
N TYR A 777 10.53 22.52 11.53
CA TYR A 777 9.47 21.59 11.13
C TYR A 777 8.10 22.26 11.05
N SER A 778 7.25 21.75 10.17
CA SER A 778 5.83 22.13 10.07
C SER A 778 4.93 20.90 10.19
N VAL A 779 3.78 21.05 10.85
CA VAL A 779 2.65 20.13 10.78
C VAL A 779 1.68 20.69 9.74
N SER A 780 1.30 19.92 8.73
CA SER A 780 0.22 20.31 7.82
C SER A 780 -0.97 19.39 8.02
N LEU A 781 -2.19 19.96 8.03
CA LEU A 781 -3.44 19.26 8.29
C LEU A 781 -4.52 19.71 7.29
N ALA A 782 -5.31 18.75 6.80
CA ALA A 782 -6.46 19.02 5.94
C ALA A 782 -7.62 18.07 6.26
N PHE A 783 -8.85 18.52 5.98
CA PHE A 783 -10.09 17.85 6.35
C PHE A 783 -11.08 17.92 5.19
N GLY A 784 -12.01 16.96 5.12
CA GLY A 784 -12.96 16.86 4.02
C GLY A 784 -13.96 15.71 4.22
N PRO A 785 -14.74 15.38 3.18
CA PRO A 785 -15.83 14.39 3.24
C PRO A 785 -15.42 13.04 3.85
N GLY A 786 -16.35 12.43 4.60
CA GLY A 786 -16.15 11.15 5.29
C GLY A 786 -16.67 11.12 6.74
N LEU A 787 -16.40 12.11 7.60
CA LEU A 787 -15.27 13.03 7.55
C LEU A 787 -13.95 12.25 7.56
N ALA A 788 -12.94 12.82 6.91
CA ALA A 788 -11.59 12.30 6.95
C ALA A 788 -10.55 13.41 7.19
N PHE A 789 -9.47 13.02 7.87
CA PHE A 789 -8.32 13.86 8.20
C PHE A 789 -7.15 13.37 7.35
N GLU A 790 -6.39 14.30 6.78
CA GLU A 790 -5.05 14.07 6.20
C GLU A 790 -4.05 14.94 6.93
N GLY A 791 -2.82 14.47 7.08
CA GLY A 791 -1.76 15.26 7.67
C GLY A 791 -0.37 14.76 7.35
N CYS A 792 0.60 15.67 7.33
CA CYS A 792 2.01 15.36 7.13
C CYS A 792 2.92 16.19 8.05
N ILE A 793 4.09 15.63 8.35
CA ILE A 793 5.21 16.36 8.95
C ILE A 793 6.19 16.72 7.85
N LEU A 794 6.44 18.02 7.75
CA LEU A 794 7.41 18.62 6.86
C LEU A 794 8.60 19.05 7.70
N LYS A 795 9.81 18.89 7.16
CA LYS A 795 10.97 19.64 7.60
C LYS A 795 11.19 20.79 6.62
N ASN A 796 11.35 21.99 7.15
CA ASN A 796 11.49 23.21 6.38
C ASN A 796 12.97 23.31 5.95
N ILE A 797 13.21 23.49 4.64
CA ILE A 797 14.58 23.49 4.05
C ILE A 797 14.99 24.89 3.56
N VAL A 798 14.01 25.73 3.23
CA VAL A 798 14.16 27.14 2.79
C VAL A 798 14.79 28.05 3.82
#